data_AF-A0A284VR25-F1
#
_entry.id   AF-A0A284VR25-F1
#
_cell.length_a   1.000
_cell.length_b   1.000
_cell.length_c   1.000
_cell.angle_alpha   90.00
_cell.angle_beta   90.00
_cell.angle_gamma   90.00
#
_symmetry.space_group_name_H-M   'P 1'
#
loop_
_entity.id
_entity.type
_entity.pdbx_description
1 polymer ?
#
loop_
_entity_poly.entity_id
_entity_poly.type
_entity_poly.pdbx_seq_one_letter_code
_entity_poly.pdbx_strand_id
1 'polypeptide(L)'
;MSLDDIKNLSDKLEEKKKKYTAIKEEDFEKDILRLITSTPVTWEDIAGLDNAKKTINETVKYSQMKGIPDAIKPWKGVLLFGPPGTGKTLFAAATASTLKATFFNVKPGDLLSKNYGESSKNISALYNVARKRAPSIIFLDEFDSIGSKRDDIFEASRRVLSTLLSEMDGLHNKKSSRYILTMAATNTPWDLDSAALNRFEKRFYVPLPDTQTVMEIIKMNTQGVELDGNILNIAQTCVLKLFAGRDVAALCNEAVRIMIREENGPEVNKPKMRPLTRSDFRKSFPKIKGTITAREIRKYEDWAEKNGTDSYNGGYAEHRYDNVSEIFRKALSEKVSERKEAAYEIGKNFTAFPDKKQSTKILLDLTKDNNSGVRRNAVEAIGSAFYHLTDKGQAINDLHALTKDEKWEVRSAAAKAISSAFIHITDRGRAKNDLFALIKDEKWEVRSAAAKGIGSVYNHFAYRGREAKDLFDLTKHEKWEVRSAIAEAIGSAFKYLTDLDQATEVLLKLAKDENSFVRRNAAEAIGSSFSDLTNKNKNRATKALLTLAKDDDSFVRRNAAEAIGLSFSHVTDKVRAWNDLLVLIKRDDRFVLIGAAYALGSAFPHVTDKDQATEALLALINDKDANVRSVAAETFGSVFPYIADKYQATESLLALTKDEKSIVRAYANHSLGRAYVFRATESKDKEDFRKELEQALQFFEKSSREETHSQPAGFCLPFYRSFYMLTFKKEEAKAEVQKYLEEAKYAVEGSHSKEKLLEAVKNLGNALKEVQKEQDFNDLRCDLKAYRNYCERAAEILDEVEGKAPRTAQLVRMGLPIIDERIKGMLAGIEIKTKTLCGQTKGTQLIKFGEEIYGQGKNLPRIGDPIKLDIKINEMRNTLSMLCGRLIEEDIIEELKILNKINDEQYIVNKVEMINSVLQNILIKVKPKTRL
;
A
#
# COMPACT_ATOMS: atom_id res chain seq x y z
N MET A 1 -65.26 7.15 -47.86
CA MET A 1 -64.41 8.35 -47.94
C MET A 1 -63.96 8.50 -49.37
N SER A 2 -64.12 9.69 -49.96
CA SER A 2 -63.61 9.98 -51.30
C SER A 2 -62.07 10.02 -51.28
N LEU A 3 -61.43 9.87 -52.44
CA LEU A 3 -59.97 9.99 -52.58
C LEU A 3 -59.44 11.34 -52.06
N ASP A 4 -60.23 12.40 -52.21
CA ASP A 4 -59.92 13.73 -51.69
C ASP A 4 -59.98 13.80 -50.16
N ASP A 5 -60.91 13.07 -49.52
CA ASP A 5 -60.98 12.98 -48.05
C ASP A 5 -59.75 12.29 -47.45
N ILE A 6 -59.21 11.27 -48.13
CA ILE A 6 -58.01 10.54 -47.68
C ILE A 6 -56.76 11.43 -47.80
N LYS A 7 -56.64 12.18 -48.90
CA LYS A 7 -55.52 13.11 -49.12
C LYS A 7 -55.52 14.24 -48.09
N ASN A 8 -56.69 14.82 -47.81
CA ASN A 8 -56.85 15.89 -46.83
C ASN A 8 -56.60 15.40 -45.38
N LEU A 9 -56.91 14.13 -45.07
CA LEU A 9 -56.52 13.51 -43.80
C LEU A 9 -55.01 13.29 -43.68
N SER A 10 -54.36 12.84 -44.77
CA SER A 10 -52.91 12.64 -44.83
C SER A 10 -52.15 13.94 -44.60
N ASP A 11 -52.55 15.02 -45.27
CA ASP A 11 -51.91 16.32 -45.15
C ASP A 11 -52.05 16.90 -43.73
N LYS A 12 -53.23 16.77 -43.11
CA LYS A 12 -53.46 17.15 -41.71
C LYS A 12 -52.66 16.31 -40.71
N LEU A 13 -52.43 15.03 -41.01
CA LEU A 13 -51.60 14.13 -40.20
C LEU A 13 -50.12 14.49 -40.32
N GLU A 14 -49.63 14.86 -41.51
CA GLU A 14 -48.28 15.37 -41.69
C GLU A 14 -48.06 16.71 -40.98
N GLU A 15 -49.03 17.62 -41.04
CA GLU A 15 -48.94 18.92 -40.38
C GLU A 15 -48.94 18.78 -38.85
N LYS A 16 -49.80 17.91 -38.30
CA LYS A 16 -49.77 17.54 -36.86
C LYS A 16 -48.45 16.88 -36.46
N LYS A 17 -47.90 15.98 -37.29
CA LYS A 17 -46.59 15.35 -37.07
C LYS A 17 -45.47 16.40 -37.04
N LYS A 18 -45.45 17.34 -37.99
CA LYS A 18 -44.46 18.44 -38.02
C LYS A 18 -44.56 19.30 -36.76
N LYS A 19 -45.76 19.71 -36.36
CA LYS A 19 -45.99 20.54 -35.16
C LYS A 19 -45.59 19.81 -33.86
N TYR A 20 -45.94 18.52 -33.74
CA TYR A 20 -45.55 17.69 -32.59
C TYR A 20 -44.03 17.44 -32.52
N THR A 21 -43.37 17.32 -33.68
CA THR A 21 -41.90 17.17 -33.76
C THR A 21 -41.19 18.46 -33.35
N ALA A 22 -41.67 19.62 -33.80
CA ALA A 22 -41.15 20.93 -33.41
C ALA A 22 -41.27 21.21 -31.90
N ILE A 23 -42.41 20.87 -31.29
CA ILE A 23 -42.61 20.99 -29.82
C ILE A 23 -41.60 20.12 -29.06
N LYS A 24 -41.38 18.87 -29.51
CA LYS A 24 -40.39 17.99 -28.89
C LYS A 24 -38.96 18.53 -29.05
N GLU A 25 -38.61 19.10 -30.21
CA GLU A 25 -37.29 19.71 -30.42
C GLU A 25 -37.06 20.94 -29.53
N GLU A 26 -38.07 21.77 -29.30
CA GLU A 26 -38.00 22.89 -28.36
C GLU A 26 -37.80 22.43 -26.90
N ASP A 27 -38.44 21.32 -26.49
CA ASP A 27 -38.25 20.74 -25.16
C ASP A 27 -36.79 20.27 -24.95
N PHE A 28 -36.19 19.60 -25.95
CA PHE A 28 -34.78 19.19 -25.88
C PHE A 28 -33.81 20.39 -25.84
N GLU A 29 -34.02 21.43 -26.65
CA GLU A 29 -33.17 22.62 -26.60
C GLU A 29 -33.23 23.34 -25.25
N LYS A 30 -34.41 23.35 -24.61
CA LYS A 30 -34.59 23.95 -23.29
C LYS A 30 -33.82 23.21 -22.19
N ASP A 31 -33.76 21.88 -22.26
CA ASP A 31 -32.97 21.08 -21.32
C ASP A 31 -31.46 21.29 -21.53
N ILE A 32 -31.00 21.39 -22.78
CA ILE A 32 -29.60 21.69 -23.11
C ILE A 32 -29.14 23.05 -22.58
N LEU A 33 -30.01 24.06 -22.56
CA LEU A 33 -29.66 25.38 -22.03
C LEU A 33 -29.20 25.35 -20.56
N ARG A 34 -29.62 24.33 -19.79
CA ARG A 34 -29.19 24.14 -18.40
C ARG A 34 -27.73 23.69 -18.26
N LEU A 35 -27.13 23.16 -19.33
CA LEU A 35 -25.73 22.72 -19.36
C LEU A 35 -24.75 23.89 -19.51
N ILE A 36 -25.24 25.09 -19.83
CA ILE A 36 -24.43 26.29 -19.93
C ILE A 36 -24.00 26.70 -18.53
N THR A 37 -22.69 26.64 -18.28
CA THR A 37 -22.10 26.99 -16.99
C THR A 37 -21.29 28.27 -17.13
N SER A 38 -21.38 29.16 -16.14
CA SER A 38 -20.47 30.30 -16.00
C SER A 38 -19.54 30.04 -14.81
N THR A 39 -18.23 30.00 -15.07
CA THR A 39 -17.21 29.93 -14.03
C THR A 39 -16.25 31.10 -14.21
N PRO A 40 -15.95 31.88 -13.15
CA PRO A 40 -15.05 33.03 -13.23
C PRO A 40 -13.56 32.65 -13.37
N VAL A 41 -13.24 31.36 -13.44
CA VAL A 41 -11.88 30.83 -13.53
C VAL A 41 -11.25 31.21 -14.88
N THR A 42 -10.00 31.65 -14.88
CA THR A 42 -9.21 31.99 -16.09
C THR A 42 -7.91 31.17 -16.12
N TRP A 43 -7.11 31.30 -17.18
CA TRP A 43 -5.80 30.62 -17.24
C TRP A 43 -4.79 31.10 -16.20
N GLU A 44 -5.02 32.27 -15.59
CA GLU A 44 -4.21 32.80 -14.48
C GLU A 44 -4.41 31.98 -13.20
N ASP A 45 -5.56 31.30 -13.08
CA ASP A 45 -5.91 30.42 -11.96
C ASP A 45 -5.41 28.97 -12.17
N ILE A 46 -4.58 28.72 -13.19
CA ILE A 46 -4.02 27.41 -13.52
C ILE A 46 -2.51 27.49 -13.56
N ALA A 47 -1.84 26.78 -12.65
CA ALA A 47 -0.39 26.61 -12.70
C ALA A 47 0.04 25.64 -13.82
N GLY A 48 1.12 25.97 -14.53
CA GLY A 48 1.69 25.17 -15.61
C GLY A 48 0.81 25.04 -16.88
N LEU A 49 1.07 24.00 -17.68
CA LEU A 49 0.39 23.70 -18.95
C LEU A 49 0.52 24.79 -20.04
N ASP A 50 1.59 25.58 -20.00
CA ASP A 50 1.73 26.78 -20.86
C ASP A 50 1.71 26.45 -22.35
N ASN A 51 2.28 25.31 -22.75
CA ASN A 51 2.20 24.86 -24.14
C ASN A 51 0.75 24.58 -24.57
N ALA A 52 -0.02 23.88 -23.75
CA ALA A 52 -1.43 23.59 -24.05
C ALA A 52 -2.27 24.89 -24.08
N LYS A 53 -2.03 25.82 -23.13
CA LYS A 53 -2.67 27.14 -23.11
C LYS A 53 -2.39 27.90 -24.40
N LYS A 54 -1.12 28.02 -24.80
CA LYS A 54 -0.68 28.71 -26.02
C LYS A 54 -1.32 28.09 -27.27
N THR A 55 -1.22 26.77 -27.38
CA THR A 55 -1.67 26.00 -28.54
C THR A 55 -3.19 26.11 -28.74
N ILE A 56 -3.98 26.06 -27.67
CA ILE A 56 -5.43 26.27 -27.75
C ILE A 56 -5.78 27.74 -28.03
N ASN A 57 -5.06 28.70 -27.43
CA ASN A 57 -5.27 30.13 -27.68
C ASN A 57 -5.11 30.48 -29.16
N GLU A 58 -4.05 29.97 -29.79
CA GLU A 58 -3.78 30.18 -31.22
C GLU A 58 -4.95 29.67 -32.07
N THR A 59 -5.43 28.45 -31.81
CA THR A 59 -6.53 27.84 -32.57
C THR A 59 -7.85 28.59 -32.44
N VAL A 60 -8.22 29.01 -31.23
CA VAL A 60 -9.48 29.76 -31.05
C VAL A 60 -9.36 31.19 -31.58
N LYS A 61 -8.19 31.82 -31.50
CA LYS A 61 -7.96 33.11 -32.17
C LYS A 61 -8.05 32.98 -33.68
N TYR A 62 -7.48 31.92 -34.26
CA TYR A 62 -7.60 31.64 -35.69
C TYR A 62 -9.05 31.41 -36.12
N SER A 63 -9.89 30.82 -35.28
CA SER A 63 -11.30 30.65 -35.64
C SER A 63 -12.13 31.94 -35.60
N GLN A 64 -11.64 32.98 -34.90
CA GLN A 64 -12.31 34.27 -34.75
C GLN A 64 -11.82 35.35 -35.73
N MET A 65 -10.64 35.16 -36.32
CA MET A 65 -10.03 36.12 -37.25
C MET A 65 -10.63 36.03 -38.67
N LYS A 66 -10.83 37.18 -39.32
CA LYS A 66 -11.21 37.26 -40.74
C LYS A 66 -9.95 37.24 -41.61
N GLY A 67 -9.98 36.54 -42.74
CA GLY A 67 -8.90 36.55 -43.75
C GLY A 67 -7.78 35.52 -43.55
N ILE A 68 -7.99 34.50 -42.72
CA ILE A 68 -7.07 33.37 -42.59
C ILE A 68 -7.14 32.48 -43.84
N PRO A 69 -6.01 31.98 -44.38
CA PRO A 69 -6.00 31.08 -45.52
C PRO A 69 -6.86 29.84 -45.28
N ASP A 70 -7.65 29.41 -46.28
CA ASP A 70 -8.51 28.21 -46.20
C ASP A 70 -7.76 26.92 -45.83
N ALA A 71 -6.45 26.91 -46.01
CA ALA A 71 -5.56 25.81 -45.60
C ALA A 71 -5.45 25.65 -44.08
N ILE A 72 -5.64 26.73 -43.30
CA ILE A 72 -5.57 26.71 -41.84
C ILE A 72 -6.98 26.44 -41.30
N LYS A 73 -7.23 25.18 -40.95
CA LYS A 73 -8.49 24.76 -40.33
C LYS A 73 -8.33 24.73 -38.81
N PRO A 74 -9.18 25.44 -38.05
CA PRO A 74 -9.13 25.38 -36.60
C PRO A 74 -9.58 23.98 -36.14
N TRP A 75 -8.97 23.47 -35.07
CA TRP A 75 -9.30 22.15 -34.52
C TRP A 75 -10.72 22.12 -33.99
N LYS A 76 -11.39 20.98 -34.17
CA LYS A 76 -12.76 20.75 -33.70
C LYS A 76 -12.79 19.87 -32.46
N GLY A 77 -11.74 19.09 -32.21
CA GLY A 77 -11.62 18.12 -31.13
C GLY A 77 -10.30 18.25 -30.38
N VAL A 78 -10.38 18.45 -29.06
CA VAL A 78 -9.24 18.39 -28.13
C VAL A 78 -9.50 17.36 -27.04
N LEU A 79 -8.60 16.40 -26.86
CA LEU A 79 -8.63 15.44 -25.76
C LEU A 79 -7.61 15.84 -24.69
N LEU A 80 -8.06 15.99 -23.45
CA LEU A 80 -7.23 16.11 -22.26
C LEU A 80 -7.16 14.74 -21.58
N PHE A 81 -5.97 14.22 -21.35
CA PHE A 81 -5.81 12.94 -20.66
C PHE A 81 -4.73 13.02 -19.60
N GLY A 82 -4.81 12.19 -18.57
CA GLY A 82 -3.81 12.14 -17.50
C GLY A 82 -4.41 11.68 -16.18
N PRO A 83 -3.60 11.59 -15.11
CA PRO A 83 -4.07 11.11 -13.82
C PRO A 83 -5.24 11.92 -13.25
N PRO A 84 -6.07 11.34 -12.37
CA PRO A 84 -7.14 12.07 -11.71
C PRO A 84 -6.56 13.19 -10.82
N GLY A 85 -7.28 14.32 -10.71
CA GLY A 85 -6.88 15.42 -9.84
C GLY A 85 -5.83 16.39 -10.39
N THR A 86 -5.41 16.26 -11.66
CA THR A 86 -4.41 17.14 -12.30
C THR A 86 -4.97 18.43 -12.93
N GLY A 87 -6.28 18.66 -12.85
CA GLY A 87 -6.89 19.93 -13.28
C GLY A 87 -7.49 19.94 -14.69
N LYS A 88 -7.75 18.78 -15.33
CA LYS A 88 -8.38 18.69 -16.67
C LYS A 88 -9.68 19.48 -16.82
N THR A 89 -10.64 19.30 -15.89
CA THR A 89 -11.92 20.02 -15.87
C THR A 89 -11.73 21.52 -15.64
N LEU A 90 -10.80 21.88 -14.74
CA LEU A 90 -10.46 23.28 -14.45
C LEU A 90 -9.89 23.98 -15.70
N PHE A 91 -9.02 23.28 -16.43
CA PHE A 91 -8.41 23.75 -17.67
C PHE A 91 -9.42 24.02 -18.77
N ALA A 92 -10.41 23.14 -18.96
CA ALA A 92 -11.47 23.37 -19.93
C ALA A 92 -12.34 24.58 -19.57
N ALA A 93 -12.72 24.71 -18.30
CA ALA A 93 -13.50 25.85 -17.81
C ALA A 93 -12.75 27.19 -17.97
N ALA A 94 -11.48 27.22 -17.58
CA ALA A 94 -10.61 28.39 -17.73
C ALA A 94 -10.41 28.80 -19.20
N THR A 95 -10.31 27.81 -20.09
CA THR A 95 -10.18 28.03 -21.53
C THR A 95 -11.41 28.76 -22.07
N ALA A 96 -12.63 28.33 -21.71
CA ALA A 96 -13.85 28.96 -22.19
C ALA A 96 -14.01 30.40 -21.68
N SER A 97 -13.71 30.63 -20.40
CA SER A 97 -13.76 31.96 -19.78
C SER A 97 -12.75 32.93 -20.42
N THR A 98 -11.49 32.51 -20.54
CA THR A 98 -10.41 33.32 -21.12
C THR A 98 -10.70 33.70 -22.58
N LEU A 99 -11.32 32.79 -23.33
CA LEU A 99 -11.64 32.97 -24.75
C LEU A 99 -13.04 33.55 -25.00
N LYS A 100 -13.78 33.89 -23.93
CA LYS A 100 -15.15 34.43 -23.98
C LYS A 100 -16.10 33.56 -24.82
N ALA A 101 -15.95 32.24 -24.73
CA ALA A 101 -16.79 31.27 -25.42
C ALA A 101 -17.92 30.75 -24.50
N THR A 102 -19.06 30.40 -25.08
CA THR A 102 -20.14 29.75 -24.35
C THR A 102 -19.68 28.35 -23.91
N PHE A 103 -19.65 28.09 -22.60
CA PHE A 103 -19.18 26.82 -22.04
C PHE A 103 -20.35 25.87 -21.74
N PHE A 104 -20.37 24.72 -22.42
CA PHE A 104 -21.27 23.62 -22.12
C PHE A 104 -20.49 22.55 -21.36
N ASN A 105 -20.82 22.35 -20.08
CA ASN A 105 -20.21 21.29 -19.27
C ASN A 105 -21.14 20.07 -19.27
N VAL A 106 -20.71 18.99 -19.92
CA VAL A 106 -21.55 17.83 -20.20
C VAL A 106 -20.96 16.60 -19.52
N LYS A 107 -21.74 15.98 -18.65
CA LYS A 107 -21.39 14.72 -17.98
C LYS A 107 -22.06 13.53 -18.67
N PRO A 108 -21.59 12.29 -18.42
CA PRO A 108 -22.16 11.10 -19.05
C PRO A 108 -23.65 10.93 -18.78
N GLY A 109 -24.09 11.25 -17.56
CA GLY A 109 -25.50 11.19 -17.16
C GLY A 109 -26.40 12.21 -17.88
N ASP A 110 -25.86 13.32 -18.38
CA ASP A 110 -26.64 14.34 -19.09
C ASP A 110 -27.00 13.90 -20.52
N LEU A 111 -26.24 12.96 -21.08
CA LEU A 111 -26.42 12.44 -22.43
C LEU A 111 -27.22 11.13 -22.46
N LEU A 112 -27.25 10.38 -21.36
CA LEU A 112 -27.86 9.05 -21.28
C LEU A 112 -29.29 9.11 -20.72
N SER A 113 -30.29 9.04 -21.59
CA SER A 113 -31.71 8.92 -21.22
C SER A 113 -32.15 7.45 -21.05
N LYS A 114 -33.17 7.20 -20.21
CA LYS A 114 -33.78 5.86 -20.02
C LYS A 114 -34.62 5.40 -21.22
N ASN A 115 -35.00 6.30 -22.11
CA ASN A 115 -35.87 6.02 -23.26
C ASN A 115 -35.05 5.74 -24.53
N TYR A 116 -35.39 4.68 -25.25
CA TYR A 116 -34.69 4.25 -26.46
C TYR A 116 -34.73 5.35 -27.54
N GLY A 117 -33.57 5.92 -27.89
CA GLY A 117 -33.41 6.89 -28.99
C GLY A 117 -33.47 8.37 -28.62
N GLU A 118 -33.75 8.75 -27.36
CA GLU A 118 -33.74 10.15 -26.92
C GLU A 118 -32.30 10.68 -26.73
N SER A 119 -31.36 9.82 -26.34
CA SER A 119 -29.94 10.16 -26.14
C SER A 119 -29.24 10.71 -27.39
N SER A 120 -29.56 10.20 -28.59
CA SER A 120 -29.04 10.74 -29.86
C SER A 120 -29.61 12.13 -30.18
N LYS A 121 -30.89 12.38 -29.83
CA LYS A 121 -31.52 13.69 -30.03
C LYS A 121 -30.92 14.76 -29.12
N ASN A 122 -30.58 14.39 -27.88
CA ASN A 122 -29.88 15.29 -26.95
C ASN A 122 -28.53 15.75 -27.52
N ILE A 123 -27.77 14.87 -28.15
CA ILE A 123 -26.49 15.23 -28.79
C ILE A 123 -26.71 16.22 -29.94
N SER A 124 -27.66 15.94 -30.83
CA SER A 124 -27.94 16.87 -31.95
C SER A 124 -28.48 18.21 -31.45
N ALA A 125 -29.34 18.23 -30.42
CA ALA A 125 -29.81 19.45 -29.78
C ALA A 125 -28.66 20.23 -29.12
N LEU A 126 -27.73 19.55 -28.43
CA LEU A 126 -26.53 20.14 -27.84
C LEU A 126 -25.70 20.91 -28.88
N TYR A 127 -25.36 20.26 -30.00
CA TYR A 127 -24.59 20.91 -31.06
C TYR A 127 -25.38 22.03 -31.75
N ASN A 128 -26.70 21.90 -31.90
CA ASN A 128 -27.54 22.97 -32.46
C ASN A 128 -27.57 24.22 -31.57
N VAL A 129 -27.75 24.06 -30.26
CA VAL A 129 -27.70 25.18 -29.31
C VAL A 129 -26.29 25.78 -29.27
N ALA A 130 -25.24 24.96 -29.28
CA ALA A 130 -23.86 25.42 -29.34
C ALA A 130 -23.57 26.22 -30.63
N ARG A 131 -24.13 25.83 -31.78
CA ARG A 131 -24.06 26.60 -33.06
C ARG A 131 -24.79 27.93 -32.98
N LYS A 132 -25.92 27.99 -32.27
CA LYS A 132 -26.68 29.24 -32.05
C LYS A 132 -25.93 30.22 -31.14
N ARG A 133 -25.10 29.71 -30.20
CA ARG A 133 -24.36 30.50 -29.20
C ARG A 133 -22.84 30.60 -29.44
N ALA A 134 -22.40 30.28 -30.65
CA ALA A 134 -20.99 30.28 -31.00
C ALA A 134 -20.35 31.69 -30.84
N PRO A 135 -19.06 31.78 -30.46
CA PRO A 135 -18.12 30.68 -30.23
C PRO A 135 -18.47 29.87 -28.98
N SER A 136 -18.42 28.54 -29.10
CA SER A 136 -18.84 27.61 -28.04
C SER A 136 -17.78 26.55 -27.80
N ILE A 137 -17.60 26.19 -26.53
CA ILE A 137 -16.80 25.03 -26.11
C ILE A 137 -17.74 24.01 -25.47
N ILE A 138 -17.77 22.81 -26.04
CA ILE A 138 -18.49 21.66 -25.47
C ILE A 138 -17.46 20.81 -24.74
N PHE A 139 -17.54 20.74 -23.42
CA PHE A 139 -16.65 19.92 -22.60
C PHE A 139 -17.33 18.64 -22.14
N LEU A 140 -16.78 17.50 -22.57
CA LEU A 140 -17.21 16.15 -22.20
C LEU A 140 -16.31 15.64 -21.07
N ASP A 141 -16.77 15.70 -19.83
CA ASP A 141 -16.02 15.16 -18.69
C ASP A 141 -16.22 13.64 -18.59
N GLU A 142 -15.23 12.91 -18.06
CA GLU A 142 -15.26 11.45 -17.94
C GLU A 142 -15.62 10.73 -19.26
N PHE A 143 -15.01 11.16 -20.36
CA PHE A 143 -15.31 10.69 -21.72
C PHE A 143 -15.13 9.17 -21.88
N ASP A 144 -14.29 8.53 -21.06
CA ASP A 144 -14.12 7.07 -21.05
C ASP A 144 -15.40 6.29 -20.74
N SER A 145 -16.37 6.89 -20.07
CA SER A 145 -17.69 6.27 -19.84
C SER A 145 -18.51 6.05 -21.12
N ILE A 146 -18.34 6.91 -22.14
CA ILE A 146 -19.08 6.86 -23.41
C ILE A 146 -18.20 6.48 -24.61
N GLY A 147 -16.88 6.67 -24.49
CA GLY A 147 -15.90 6.49 -25.55
C GLY A 147 -15.06 5.21 -25.46
N SER A 148 -15.37 4.27 -24.56
CA SER A 148 -14.55 3.07 -24.33
C SER A 148 -14.77 1.93 -25.36
N LYS A 149 -13.74 1.10 -25.57
CA LYS A 149 -13.69 -0.09 -26.44
C LYS A 149 -14.34 -1.36 -25.86
N ARG A 150 -14.66 -1.40 -24.56
CA ARG A 150 -15.03 -2.65 -23.88
C ARG A 150 -16.31 -3.28 -24.48
N ASP A 151 -16.28 -4.58 -24.74
CA ASP A 151 -17.38 -5.33 -25.40
C ASP A 151 -18.66 -5.45 -24.55
N ASP A 152 -18.60 -5.17 -23.25
CA ASP A 152 -19.77 -5.13 -22.35
C ASP A 152 -20.61 -3.84 -22.45
N ILE A 153 -20.24 -2.91 -23.33
CA ILE A 153 -20.98 -1.67 -23.54
C ILE A 153 -22.24 -1.94 -24.38
N PHE A 154 -23.42 -1.64 -23.81
CA PHE A 154 -24.73 -1.70 -24.47
C PHE A 154 -24.71 -1.03 -25.86
N GLU A 155 -25.42 -1.59 -26.86
CA GLU A 155 -25.58 -0.99 -28.20
C GLU A 155 -25.98 0.49 -28.17
N ALA A 156 -26.75 0.89 -27.15
CA ALA A 156 -27.17 2.27 -26.91
C ALA A 156 -25.97 3.23 -26.81
N SER A 157 -24.91 2.89 -26.08
CA SER A 157 -23.74 3.75 -25.92
C SER A 157 -22.90 3.84 -27.19
N ARG A 158 -22.80 2.76 -27.98
CA ARG A 158 -22.14 2.82 -29.31
C ARG A 158 -22.89 3.74 -30.28
N ARG A 159 -24.23 3.73 -30.22
CA ARG A 159 -25.07 4.61 -31.05
C ARG A 159 -24.95 6.09 -30.64
N VAL A 160 -24.88 6.35 -29.33
CA VAL A 160 -24.62 7.68 -28.76
C VAL A 160 -23.24 8.18 -29.20
N LEU A 161 -22.20 7.34 -29.09
CA LEU A 161 -20.85 7.66 -29.55
C LEU A 161 -20.82 7.96 -31.05
N SER A 162 -21.45 7.12 -31.88
CA SER A 162 -21.52 7.33 -33.34
C SER A 162 -22.22 8.66 -33.70
N THR A 163 -23.30 9.01 -33.00
CA THR A 163 -24.00 10.29 -33.19
C THR A 163 -23.11 11.47 -32.81
N LEU A 164 -22.42 11.38 -31.67
CA LEU A 164 -21.47 12.40 -31.21
C LEU A 164 -20.34 12.64 -32.20
N LEU A 165 -19.71 11.57 -32.70
CA LEU A 165 -18.62 11.66 -33.66
C LEU A 165 -19.09 12.25 -35.01
N SER A 166 -20.31 11.94 -35.45
CA SER A 166 -20.92 12.55 -36.65
C SER A 166 -21.14 14.06 -36.50
N GLU A 167 -21.61 14.52 -35.33
CA GLU A 167 -21.78 15.94 -35.04
C GLU A 167 -20.43 16.69 -34.96
N MET A 168 -19.39 16.05 -34.42
CA MET A 168 -18.01 16.58 -34.39
C MET A 168 -17.44 16.75 -35.80
N ASP A 169 -17.63 15.76 -36.69
CA ASP A 169 -17.18 15.82 -38.09
C ASP A 169 -17.89 16.96 -38.85
N GLY A 170 -19.13 17.29 -38.46
CA GLY A 170 -19.89 18.41 -39.00
C GLY A 170 -20.46 18.13 -40.40
N LEU A 171 -20.72 16.86 -40.72
CA LEU A 171 -21.22 16.38 -42.03
C LEU A 171 -22.52 17.06 -42.48
N HIS A 172 -23.27 17.67 -41.56
CA HIS A 172 -24.59 18.25 -41.84
C HIS A 172 -24.61 19.74 -42.21
N ASN A 173 -23.50 20.51 -42.17
CA ASN A 173 -23.60 21.96 -42.50
C ASN A 173 -22.28 22.60 -42.99
N LYS A 174 -22.04 22.53 -44.31
CA LYS A 174 -20.93 23.24 -44.99
C LYS A 174 -21.06 24.77 -45.04
N LYS A 175 -22.15 25.36 -44.52
CA LYS A 175 -22.46 26.81 -44.59
C LYS A 175 -22.36 27.57 -43.26
N SER A 176 -22.07 26.91 -42.14
CA SER A 176 -22.01 27.60 -40.83
C SER A 176 -20.59 28.01 -40.48
N SER A 177 -20.29 29.30 -40.65
CA SER A 177 -19.04 30.01 -40.26
C SER A 177 -18.82 30.13 -38.74
N ARG A 178 -19.41 29.23 -37.94
CA ARG A 178 -19.46 29.36 -36.48
C ARG A 178 -18.63 28.29 -35.81
N TYR A 179 -17.63 28.72 -35.06
CA TYR A 179 -16.65 27.85 -34.42
C TYR A 179 -17.21 27.15 -33.17
N ILE A 180 -17.09 25.83 -33.15
CA ILE A 180 -17.39 24.98 -32.00
C ILE A 180 -16.17 24.10 -31.76
N LEU A 181 -15.68 24.11 -30.52
CA LEU A 181 -14.61 23.26 -30.07
C LEU A 181 -15.16 22.23 -29.09
N THR A 182 -15.01 20.95 -29.42
CA THR A 182 -15.33 19.84 -28.53
C THR A 182 -14.07 19.45 -27.76
N MET A 183 -14.08 19.72 -26.46
CA MET A 183 -13.05 19.28 -25.54
C MET A 183 -13.54 18.05 -24.76
N ALA A 184 -12.67 17.06 -24.53
CA ALA A 184 -13.01 15.89 -23.72
C ALA A 184 -11.92 15.64 -22.68
N ALA A 185 -12.29 15.11 -21.51
CA ALA A 185 -11.34 14.68 -20.48
C ALA A 185 -11.47 13.19 -20.18
N THR A 186 -10.34 12.51 -20.00
CA THR A 186 -10.32 11.09 -19.59
C THR A 186 -9.20 10.78 -18.61
N ASN A 187 -9.43 9.81 -17.73
CA ASN A 187 -8.40 9.22 -16.88
C ASN A 187 -7.87 7.88 -17.42
N THR A 188 -8.48 7.32 -18.47
CA THR A 188 -8.16 5.98 -18.99
C THR A 188 -8.03 6.01 -20.52
N PRO A 189 -7.07 6.78 -21.07
CA PRO A 189 -6.98 7.03 -22.51
C PRO A 189 -6.71 5.75 -23.33
N TRP A 190 -6.13 4.72 -22.73
CA TRP A 190 -5.93 3.40 -23.35
C TRP A 190 -7.24 2.63 -23.60
N ASP A 191 -8.30 2.92 -22.85
CA ASP A 191 -9.60 2.27 -23.01
C ASP A 191 -10.44 2.88 -24.14
N LEU A 192 -10.03 4.03 -24.71
CA LEU A 192 -10.81 4.75 -25.71
C LEU A 192 -10.83 4.09 -27.10
N ASP A 193 -11.98 4.18 -27.77
CA ASP A 193 -12.21 3.71 -29.14
C ASP A 193 -11.33 4.45 -30.17
N SER A 194 -10.82 3.73 -31.16
CA SER A 194 -9.92 4.31 -32.17
C SER A 194 -10.64 5.31 -33.08
N ALA A 195 -11.93 5.11 -33.39
CA ALA A 195 -12.71 6.07 -34.15
C ALA A 195 -12.88 7.37 -33.36
N ALA A 196 -13.15 7.28 -32.05
CA ALA A 196 -13.22 8.44 -31.17
C ALA A 196 -11.88 9.19 -31.08
N LEU A 197 -10.78 8.47 -30.86
CA LEU A 197 -9.44 9.06 -30.81
C LEU A 197 -9.09 9.82 -32.10
N ASN A 198 -9.52 9.33 -33.27
CA ASN A 198 -9.27 9.97 -34.55
C ASN A 198 -10.02 11.30 -34.74
N ARG A 199 -11.02 11.61 -33.92
CA ARG A 199 -11.80 12.88 -33.98
C ARG A 199 -11.27 13.95 -33.04
N PHE A 200 -10.35 13.59 -32.15
CA PHE A 200 -9.61 14.54 -31.33
C PHE A 200 -8.26 14.80 -32.01
N GLU A 201 -8.21 15.86 -32.83
CA GLU A 201 -7.01 16.18 -33.62
C GLU A 201 -5.83 16.55 -32.72
N LYS A 202 -6.11 17.14 -31.54
CA LYS A 202 -5.11 17.39 -30.50
C LYS A 202 -5.42 16.57 -29.24
N ARG A 203 -4.38 15.99 -28.65
CA ARG A 203 -4.42 15.17 -27.44
C ARG A 203 -3.31 15.68 -26.51
N PHE A 204 -3.71 16.41 -25.47
CA PHE A 204 -2.81 16.98 -24.48
C PHE A 204 -2.72 16.11 -23.24
N TYR A 205 -1.50 15.73 -22.89
CA TYR A 205 -1.23 15.11 -21.61
C TYR A 205 -1.27 16.17 -20.51
N VAL A 206 -2.05 15.93 -19.46
CA VAL A 206 -2.15 16.74 -18.23
C VAL A 206 -1.50 15.97 -17.08
N PRO A 207 -0.19 16.14 -16.89
CA PRO A 207 0.63 15.35 -15.97
C PRO A 207 0.46 15.77 -14.51
N LEU A 208 1.14 15.05 -13.59
CA LEU A 208 1.32 15.54 -12.22
C LEU A 208 2.13 16.85 -12.22
N PRO A 209 1.89 17.78 -11.29
CA PRO A 209 2.63 19.04 -11.24
C PRO A 209 4.10 18.82 -10.89
N ASP A 210 5.00 19.54 -11.56
CA ASP A 210 6.42 19.62 -11.21
C ASP A 210 6.66 20.54 -10.00
N THR A 211 7.92 20.67 -9.54
CA THR A 211 8.23 21.48 -8.35
C THR A 211 7.79 22.93 -8.51
N GLN A 212 7.98 23.53 -9.68
CA GLN A 212 7.61 24.92 -9.96
C GLN A 212 6.09 25.12 -9.94
N THR A 213 5.38 24.23 -10.62
CA THR A 213 3.91 24.17 -10.67
C THR A 213 3.33 23.97 -9.28
N VAL A 214 3.92 23.09 -8.45
CA VAL A 214 3.48 22.90 -7.06
C VAL A 214 3.68 24.17 -6.24
N MET A 215 4.78 24.91 -6.40
CA MET A 215 4.97 26.18 -5.69
C MET A 215 3.90 27.20 -6.07
N GLU A 216 3.50 27.27 -7.34
CA GLU A 216 2.40 28.13 -7.80
C GLU A 216 1.06 27.70 -7.22
N ILE A 217 0.76 26.40 -7.23
CA ILE A 217 -0.47 25.85 -6.61
C ILE A 217 -0.51 26.20 -5.13
N ILE A 218 0.60 26.06 -4.40
CA ILE A 218 0.67 26.43 -2.98
C ILE A 218 0.36 27.92 -2.81
N LYS A 219 0.98 28.81 -3.59
CA LYS A 219 0.73 30.25 -3.52
C LYS A 219 -0.73 30.60 -3.78
N MET A 220 -1.34 30.00 -4.80
CA MET A 220 -2.76 30.20 -5.13
C MET A 220 -3.68 29.72 -4.00
N ASN A 221 -3.41 28.54 -3.42
CA ASN A 221 -4.25 27.96 -2.36
C ASN A 221 -3.97 28.51 -0.95
N THR A 222 -2.99 29.40 -0.81
CA THR A 222 -2.67 30.08 0.46
C THR A 222 -2.83 31.60 0.35
N GLN A 223 -3.47 32.08 -0.71
CA GLN A 223 -3.74 33.50 -0.91
C GLN A 223 -4.51 34.07 0.29
N GLY A 224 -4.01 35.19 0.83
CA GLY A 224 -4.54 35.82 2.05
C GLY A 224 -3.89 35.34 3.36
N VAL A 225 -2.95 34.39 3.31
CA VAL A 225 -2.14 33.95 4.46
C VAL A 225 -0.66 34.12 4.14
N GLU A 226 0.09 34.78 5.02
CA GLU A 226 1.54 34.94 4.87
C GLU A 226 2.24 33.58 5.00
N LEU A 227 3.28 33.32 4.18
CA LEU A 227 4.06 32.08 4.21
C LEU A 227 5.44 32.34 4.83
N ASP A 228 5.72 31.72 5.97
CA ASP A 228 7.03 31.75 6.63
C ASP A 228 7.84 30.50 6.29
N GLY A 229 8.73 30.64 5.30
CA GLY A 229 9.77 29.65 5.00
C GLY A 229 9.96 29.34 3.52
N ASN A 230 10.92 28.45 3.26
CA ASN A 230 11.25 28.01 1.90
C ASN A 230 10.16 27.06 1.34
N ILE A 231 9.28 27.58 0.48
CA ILE A 231 8.22 26.86 -0.24
C ILE A 231 8.80 25.70 -1.07
N LEU A 232 10.04 25.83 -1.55
CA LEU A 232 10.71 24.83 -2.39
C LEU A 232 10.74 23.45 -1.75
N ASN A 233 11.07 23.35 -0.44
CA ASN A 233 11.15 22.06 0.24
C ASN A 233 9.78 21.38 0.36
N ILE A 234 8.72 22.17 0.56
CA ILE A 234 7.34 21.67 0.63
C ILE A 234 6.94 21.14 -0.76
N ALA A 235 7.26 21.91 -1.81
CA ALA A 235 6.99 21.53 -3.17
C ALA A 235 7.71 20.24 -3.58
N GLN A 236 9.02 20.14 -3.30
CA GLN A 236 9.81 18.91 -3.51
C GLN A 236 9.22 17.70 -2.79
N THR A 237 8.74 17.89 -1.55
CA THR A 237 8.10 16.81 -0.79
C THR A 237 6.78 16.35 -1.44
N CYS A 238 5.98 17.26 -1.98
CA CYS A 238 4.75 16.93 -2.71
C CYS A 238 5.05 16.13 -4.00
N VAL A 239 6.07 16.54 -4.75
CA VAL A 239 6.53 15.85 -5.96
C VAL A 239 6.99 14.43 -5.62
N LEU A 240 7.81 14.26 -4.57
CA LEU A 240 8.26 12.94 -4.10
C LEU A 240 7.10 12.03 -3.67
N LYS A 241 6.03 12.60 -3.14
CA LYS A 241 4.81 11.88 -2.74
C LYS A 241 3.81 11.66 -3.88
N LEU A 242 4.13 12.09 -5.11
CA LEU A 242 3.27 11.96 -6.29
C LEU A 242 1.91 12.64 -6.14
N PHE A 243 1.89 13.79 -5.48
CA PHE A 243 0.65 14.55 -5.25
C PHE A 243 0.16 15.20 -6.56
N ALA A 244 -1.12 14.99 -6.87
CA ALA A 244 -1.81 15.75 -7.91
C ALA A 244 -2.16 17.16 -7.42
N GLY A 245 -2.54 18.06 -8.34
CA GLY A 245 -2.92 19.43 -7.96
C GLY A 245 -4.01 19.48 -6.88
N ARG A 246 -4.98 18.56 -6.95
CA ARG A 246 -6.01 18.37 -5.91
C ARG A 246 -5.42 18.02 -4.54
N ASP A 247 -4.40 17.17 -4.49
CA ASP A 247 -3.76 16.73 -3.24
C ASP A 247 -2.94 17.87 -2.63
N VAL A 248 -2.26 18.67 -3.46
CA VAL A 248 -1.54 19.88 -3.01
C VAL A 248 -2.50 20.93 -2.47
N ALA A 249 -3.64 21.15 -3.13
CA ALA A 249 -4.69 22.04 -2.62
C ALA A 249 -5.24 21.54 -1.28
N ALA A 250 -5.49 20.24 -1.13
CA ALA A 250 -5.90 19.63 0.12
C ALA A 250 -4.85 19.80 1.23
N LEU A 251 -3.57 19.66 0.90
CA LEU A 251 -2.44 19.89 1.81
C LEU A 251 -2.42 21.34 2.33
N CYS A 252 -2.59 22.31 1.44
CA CYS A 252 -2.62 23.74 1.81
C CYS A 252 -3.80 24.05 2.73
N ASN A 253 -4.99 23.57 2.37
CA ASN A 253 -6.19 23.73 3.19
C ASN A 253 -6.02 23.12 4.59
N GLU A 254 -5.40 21.94 4.69
CA GLU A 254 -5.14 21.31 5.98
C GLU A 254 -4.08 22.08 6.78
N ALA A 255 -3.05 22.62 6.13
CA ALA A 255 -2.04 23.45 6.80
C ALA A 255 -2.66 24.73 7.39
N VAL A 256 -3.54 25.40 6.64
CA VAL A 256 -4.30 26.57 7.12
C VAL A 256 -5.20 26.18 8.31
N ARG A 257 -5.90 25.05 8.23
CA ARG A 257 -6.75 24.56 9.33
C ARG A 257 -5.97 24.26 10.60
N ILE A 258 -4.78 23.65 10.47
CA ILE A 258 -3.89 23.38 11.60
C ILE A 258 -3.42 24.68 12.22
N MET A 259 -2.99 25.65 11.40
CA MET A 259 -2.57 26.96 11.89
C MET A 259 -3.70 27.66 12.66
N ILE A 260 -4.91 27.72 12.10
CA ILE A 260 -6.05 28.36 12.76
C ILE A 260 -6.38 27.68 14.08
N ARG A 261 -6.38 26.34 14.13
CA ARG A 261 -6.69 25.57 15.33
C ARG A 261 -5.66 25.79 16.43
N GLU A 262 -4.38 25.86 16.09
CA GLU A 262 -3.30 26.07 17.06
C GLU A 262 -3.28 27.51 17.58
N GLU A 263 -3.58 28.49 16.73
CA GLU A 263 -3.54 29.91 17.11
C GLU A 263 -4.79 30.34 17.91
N ASN A 264 -5.92 29.65 17.76
CA ASN A 264 -7.21 30.13 18.28
C ASN A 264 -7.99 29.10 19.13
N GLY A 265 -7.60 27.83 19.17
CA GLY A 265 -8.40 26.78 19.81
C GLY A 265 -9.66 26.37 19.01
N PRO A 266 -10.59 25.61 19.62
CA PRO A 266 -11.71 24.97 18.90
C PRO A 266 -12.92 25.86 18.57
N GLU A 267 -13.10 27.01 19.23
CA GLU A 267 -14.25 27.91 19.01
C GLU A 267 -13.81 29.33 18.61
N VAL A 268 -14.17 29.78 17.40
CA VAL A 268 -13.66 31.05 16.87
C VAL A 268 -14.65 31.74 15.92
N ASN A 269 -15.07 32.97 16.26
CA ASN A 269 -15.88 33.84 15.38
C ASN A 269 -15.02 34.72 14.44
N LYS A 270 -13.77 35.01 14.80
CA LYS A 270 -12.77 35.71 13.97
C LYS A 270 -11.37 35.13 14.23
N PRO A 271 -10.81 34.31 13.33
CA PRO A 271 -9.52 33.66 13.55
C PRO A 271 -8.36 34.63 13.43
N LYS A 272 -7.49 34.65 14.45
CA LYS A 272 -6.14 35.19 14.34
C LYS A 272 -5.33 34.29 13.42
N MET A 273 -4.57 34.91 12.52
CA MET A 273 -3.72 34.20 11.57
C MET A 273 -2.28 34.60 11.84
N ARG A 274 -1.42 33.60 12.06
CA ARG A 274 0.03 33.75 11.96
C ARG A 274 0.50 33.27 10.58
N PRO A 275 1.72 33.63 10.15
CA PRO A 275 2.30 33.04 8.96
C PRO A 275 2.28 31.50 9.01
N LEU A 276 2.00 30.90 7.87
CA LEU A 276 2.08 29.47 7.64
C LEU A 276 3.54 29.03 7.67
N THR A 277 3.87 28.17 8.62
CA THR A 277 5.23 27.67 8.83
C THR A 277 5.42 26.29 8.22
N ARG A 278 6.68 25.87 8.07
CA ARG A 278 7.02 24.47 7.72
C ARG A 278 6.39 23.44 8.66
N SER A 279 6.17 23.79 9.93
CA SER A 279 5.57 22.89 10.92
C SER A 279 4.11 22.55 10.55
N ASP A 280 3.36 23.52 10.05
CA ASP A 280 1.96 23.35 9.66
C ASP A 280 1.85 22.36 8.51
N PHE A 281 2.67 22.53 7.46
CA PHE A 281 2.76 21.58 6.34
C PHE A 281 3.25 20.20 6.78
N ARG A 282 4.23 20.13 7.68
CA ARG A 282 4.73 18.85 8.24
C ARG A 282 3.62 18.06 8.94
N LYS A 283 2.73 18.72 9.66
CA LYS A 283 1.57 18.10 10.32
C LYS A 283 0.46 17.72 9.34
N SER A 284 0.34 18.42 8.21
CA SER A 284 -0.63 18.12 7.14
C SER A 284 -0.23 16.92 6.28
N PHE A 285 1.07 16.71 6.00
CA PHE A 285 1.53 15.66 5.08
C PHE A 285 1.04 14.24 5.41
N PRO A 286 1.01 13.76 6.68
CA PRO A 286 0.49 12.44 7.01
C PRO A 286 -1.02 12.28 6.75
N LYS A 287 -1.77 13.39 6.70
CA LYS A 287 -3.22 13.38 6.52
C LYS A 287 -3.65 13.35 5.05
N ILE A 288 -2.74 13.68 4.14
CA ILE A 288 -2.99 13.64 2.69
C ILE A 288 -2.44 12.34 2.13
N LYS A 289 -3.33 11.50 1.57
CA LYS A 289 -2.96 10.26 0.88
C LYS A 289 -2.87 10.54 -0.62
N GLY A 290 -1.71 10.30 -1.22
CA GLY A 290 -1.57 10.32 -2.67
C GLY A 290 -2.34 9.15 -3.29
N THR A 291 -3.05 9.39 -4.38
CA THR A 291 -3.92 8.38 -5.02
C THR A 291 -3.26 7.64 -6.17
N ILE A 292 -2.03 8.00 -6.56
CA ILE A 292 -1.38 7.53 -7.80
C ILE A 292 0.03 7.00 -7.51
N THR A 293 0.37 5.88 -8.14
CA THR A 293 1.68 5.24 -8.04
C THR A 293 2.62 5.63 -9.20
N ALA A 294 3.92 5.42 -9.00
CA ALA A 294 4.92 5.64 -10.05
C ALA A 294 4.68 4.78 -11.31
N ARG A 295 4.18 3.55 -11.14
CA ARG A 295 3.86 2.64 -12.24
C ARG A 295 2.68 3.14 -13.06
N GLU A 296 1.67 3.71 -12.43
CA GLU A 296 0.51 4.27 -13.13
C GLU A 296 0.89 5.50 -13.95
N ILE A 297 1.79 6.34 -13.44
CA ILE A 297 2.25 7.54 -14.16
C ILE A 297 2.96 7.18 -15.45
N ARG A 298 3.83 6.16 -15.42
CA ARG A 298 4.48 5.64 -16.64
C ARG A 298 3.48 5.23 -17.72
N LYS A 299 2.34 4.63 -17.34
CA LYS A 299 1.29 4.27 -18.32
C LYS A 299 0.76 5.49 -19.08
N TYR A 300 0.65 6.65 -18.43
CA TYR A 300 0.20 7.88 -19.09
C TYR A 300 1.30 8.46 -19.98
N GLU A 301 2.55 8.44 -19.52
CA GLU A 301 3.72 8.91 -20.28
C GLU A 301 3.92 8.07 -21.56
N ASP A 302 3.91 6.74 -21.45
CA ASP A 302 4.02 5.82 -22.59
C ASP A 302 2.87 6.04 -23.60
N TRP A 303 1.66 6.28 -23.09
CA TRP A 303 0.51 6.56 -23.95
C TRP A 303 0.64 7.92 -24.65
N ALA A 304 1.16 8.93 -23.93
CA ALA A 304 1.40 10.28 -24.46
C ALA A 304 2.45 10.29 -25.55
N GLU A 305 3.56 9.55 -25.38
CA GLU A 305 4.60 9.42 -26.40
C GLU A 305 4.05 8.80 -27.69
N LYS A 306 3.18 7.78 -27.55
CA LYS A 306 2.61 7.06 -28.70
C LYS A 306 1.46 7.81 -29.38
N ASN A 307 0.63 8.54 -28.63
CA ASN A 307 -0.65 9.06 -29.13
C ASN A 307 -0.86 10.57 -28.91
N GLY A 308 -0.02 11.25 -28.13
CA GLY A 308 -0.09 12.68 -27.84
C GLY A 308 0.25 13.53 -29.05
N THR A 309 -0.20 14.79 -29.03
CA THR A 309 -0.05 15.68 -30.21
C THR A 309 1.00 16.76 -30.08
N ASP A 310 1.52 16.97 -28.87
CA ASP A 310 2.79 17.63 -28.73
C ASP A 310 3.87 16.57 -28.98
N SER A 311 4.94 16.93 -29.69
CA SER A 311 6.22 16.25 -29.50
C SER A 311 6.51 16.37 -28.02
N TYR A 312 6.13 15.34 -27.27
CA TYR A 312 6.48 15.22 -25.89
C TYR A 312 8.00 15.06 -25.91
N ASN A 313 8.72 16.18 -25.82
CA ASN A 313 10.15 16.21 -25.55
C ASN A 313 10.29 15.62 -24.16
N GLY A 314 10.28 14.29 -24.07
CA GLY A 314 10.67 13.48 -22.91
C GLY A 314 10.06 13.84 -21.56
N GLY A 315 9.12 14.78 -21.47
CA GLY A 315 9.14 15.74 -20.38
C GLY A 315 8.85 15.18 -19.00
N TYR A 316 8.05 14.14 -18.79
CA TYR A 316 7.77 13.68 -17.40
C TYR A 316 8.47 12.38 -17.00
N ALA A 317 8.97 11.62 -17.98
CA ALA A 317 10.09 10.71 -17.77
C ALA A 317 11.43 11.45 -17.74
N GLU A 318 11.47 12.73 -18.15
CA GLU A 318 12.59 13.63 -17.92
C GLU A 318 12.37 14.46 -16.65
N HIS A 319 11.18 14.89 -16.22
CA HIS A 319 11.04 15.77 -15.04
C HIS A 319 10.95 15.05 -13.69
N ARG A 320 10.78 13.72 -13.66
CA ARG A 320 11.16 12.90 -12.49
C ARG A 320 12.65 12.50 -12.50
N TYR A 321 13.32 12.80 -13.60
CA TYR A 321 14.72 12.51 -13.90
C TYR A 321 15.51 13.76 -14.34
N ASP A 322 14.98 14.97 -14.06
CA ASP A 322 15.67 16.23 -14.31
C ASP A 322 16.86 16.22 -13.38
N ASN A 323 16.62 15.66 -12.19
CA ASN A 323 17.68 15.35 -11.29
C ASN A 323 18.54 14.18 -11.75
N VAL A 324 18.17 13.20 -12.59
CA VAL A 324 19.14 12.14 -12.96
C VAL A 324 20.14 12.63 -14.00
N SER A 325 19.70 13.33 -15.04
CA SER A 325 20.63 14.00 -15.96
C SER A 325 21.41 15.10 -15.23
N GLU A 326 20.78 15.87 -14.34
CA GLU A 326 21.48 16.86 -13.51
C GLU A 326 22.39 16.20 -12.45
N ILE A 327 22.03 15.07 -11.84
CA ILE A 327 22.84 14.31 -10.88
C ILE A 327 24.05 13.71 -11.59
N PHE A 328 23.86 13.17 -12.80
CA PHE A 328 24.95 12.66 -13.62
C PHE A 328 25.85 13.81 -14.09
N ARG A 329 25.28 14.97 -14.47
CA ARG A 329 26.06 16.18 -14.75
C ARG A 329 26.80 16.68 -13.50
N LYS A 330 26.15 16.69 -12.34
CA LYS A 330 26.70 17.09 -11.04
C LYS A 330 27.82 16.15 -10.63
N ALA A 331 27.72 14.85 -10.92
CA ALA A 331 28.78 13.86 -10.69
C ALA A 331 30.03 14.15 -11.54
N LEU A 332 29.85 14.75 -12.72
CA LEU A 332 30.94 15.16 -13.61
C LEU A 332 31.36 16.64 -13.42
N SER A 333 30.76 17.34 -12.46
CA SER A 333 31.00 18.77 -12.22
C SER A 333 32.34 19.01 -11.54
N GLU A 334 33.00 20.14 -11.84
CA GLU A 334 34.22 20.57 -11.13
C GLU A 334 33.93 20.90 -9.65
N LYS A 335 32.68 21.25 -9.31
CA LYS A 335 32.30 21.60 -7.94
C LYS A 335 32.15 20.36 -7.06
N VAL A 336 32.91 20.35 -5.96
CA VAL A 336 32.87 19.30 -4.94
C VAL A 336 31.47 19.11 -4.33
N SER A 337 30.74 20.21 -4.07
CA SER A 337 29.39 20.13 -3.47
C SER A 337 28.41 19.40 -4.39
N GLU A 338 28.48 19.65 -5.69
CA GLU A 338 27.64 19.01 -6.71
C GLU A 338 27.96 17.51 -6.80
N ARG A 339 29.25 17.12 -6.80
CA ARG A 339 29.64 15.71 -6.81
C ARG A 339 29.23 14.95 -5.55
N LYS A 340 29.31 15.60 -4.37
CA LYS A 340 28.85 15.02 -3.10
C LYS A 340 27.34 14.77 -3.10
N GLU A 341 26.57 15.75 -3.56
CA GLU A 341 25.12 15.66 -3.71
C GLU A 341 24.75 14.54 -4.67
N ALA A 342 25.46 14.45 -5.81
CA ALA A 342 25.24 13.39 -6.78
C ALA A 342 25.45 11.99 -6.18
N ALA A 343 26.58 11.74 -5.50
CA ALA A 343 26.82 10.46 -4.84
C ALA A 343 25.72 10.09 -3.82
N TYR A 344 25.28 11.06 -3.02
CA TYR A 344 24.23 10.87 -2.02
C TYR A 344 22.87 10.52 -2.66
N GLU A 345 22.46 11.28 -3.67
CA GLU A 345 21.16 11.09 -4.34
C GLU A 345 21.12 9.78 -5.15
N ILE A 346 22.24 9.39 -5.77
CA ILE A 346 22.36 8.09 -6.45
C ILE A 346 22.21 6.95 -5.44
N GLY A 347 22.89 7.00 -4.30
CA GLY A 347 22.81 5.95 -3.27
C GLY A 347 21.40 5.79 -2.69
N LYS A 348 20.79 6.90 -2.29
CA LYS A 348 19.48 6.93 -1.64
C LYS A 348 18.35 6.41 -2.54
N ASN A 349 18.40 6.73 -3.83
CA ASN A 349 17.32 6.42 -4.76
C ASN A 349 17.73 5.35 -5.79
N PHE A 350 18.82 4.61 -5.57
CA PHE A 350 19.44 3.73 -6.57
C PHE A 350 18.46 2.78 -7.27
N THR A 351 17.50 2.20 -6.54
CA THR A 351 16.50 1.27 -7.08
C THR A 351 15.54 1.93 -8.07
N ALA A 352 15.35 3.25 -7.96
CA ALA A 352 14.50 4.06 -8.81
C ALA A 352 15.23 4.62 -10.04
N PHE A 353 16.57 4.52 -10.12
CA PHE A 353 17.31 4.96 -11.31
C PHE A 353 17.00 4.05 -12.52
N PRO A 354 16.84 4.62 -13.73
CA PRO A 354 16.42 3.86 -14.90
C PRO A 354 17.62 3.10 -15.50
N ASP A 355 18.80 3.72 -15.54
CA ASP A 355 20.06 3.11 -15.93
C ASP A 355 20.94 2.79 -14.71
N LYS A 356 20.78 1.57 -14.20
CA LYS A 356 21.59 1.04 -13.09
C LYS A 356 23.04 0.83 -13.48
N LYS A 357 23.34 0.60 -14.77
CA LYS A 357 24.70 0.37 -15.25
C LYS A 357 25.48 1.68 -15.22
N GLN A 358 24.89 2.76 -15.73
CA GLN A 358 25.47 4.09 -15.65
C GLN A 358 25.58 4.60 -14.22
N SER A 359 24.54 4.40 -13.40
CA SER A 359 24.57 4.78 -11.97
C SER A 359 25.66 4.05 -11.20
N THR A 360 25.83 2.74 -11.44
CA THR A 360 26.93 1.96 -10.86
C THR A 360 28.28 2.52 -11.30
N LYS A 361 28.46 2.76 -12.60
CA LYS A 361 29.71 3.31 -13.14
C LYS A 361 30.07 4.64 -12.49
N ILE A 362 29.11 5.56 -12.37
CA ILE A 362 29.34 6.87 -11.75
C ILE A 362 29.76 6.74 -10.29
N LEU A 363 29.10 5.87 -9.51
CA LEU A 363 29.54 5.65 -8.12
C LEU A 363 30.97 5.12 -8.05
N LEU A 364 31.36 4.19 -8.93
CA LEU A 364 32.72 3.64 -9.02
C LEU A 364 33.77 4.63 -9.57
N ASP A 365 33.34 5.67 -10.26
CA ASP A 365 34.23 6.76 -10.66
C ASP A 365 34.40 7.75 -9.49
N LEU A 366 33.33 8.04 -8.75
CA LEU A 366 33.34 8.93 -7.59
C LEU A 366 34.07 8.35 -6.37
N THR A 367 34.23 7.03 -6.26
CA THR A 367 35.12 6.40 -5.26
C THR A 367 36.59 6.80 -5.45
N LYS A 368 36.98 7.22 -6.65
CA LYS A 368 38.35 7.62 -7.01
C LYS A 368 38.53 9.14 -7.03
N ASP A 369 37.53 9.90 -6.57
CA ASP A 369 37.57 11.36 -6.57
C ASP A 369 38.70 11.92 -5.69
N ASN A 370 39.29 13.05 -6.10
CA ASN A 370 40.32 13.72 -5.30
C ASN A 370 39.79 14.24 -3.95
N ASN A 371 38.49 14.52 -3.83
CA ASN A 371 37.87 14.99 -2.60
C ASN A 371 37.36 13.84 -1.72
N SER A 372 37.86 13.76 -0.49
CA SER A 372 37.47 12.70 0.45
C SER A 372 35.99 12.66 0.80
N GLY A 373 35.31 13.81 0.84
CA GLY A 373 33.88 13.82 1.15
C GLY A 373 33.03 13.29 -0.02
N VAL A 374 33.51 13.42 -1.26
CA VAL A 374 32.87 12.77 -2.43
C VAL A 374 33.08 11.27 -2.34
N ARG A 375 34.33 10.82 -2.12
CA ARG A 375 34.66 9.40 -1.94
C ARG A 375 33.82 8.77 -0.82
N ARG A 376 33.72 9.43 0.34
CA ARG A 376 32.90 8.99 1.48
C ARG A 376 31.45 8.77 1.09
N ASN A 377 30.81 9.75 0.45
CA ASN A 377 29.41 9.63 0.02
C ASN A 377 29.23 8.53 -1.03
N ALA A 378 30.18 8.37 -1.96
CA ALA A 378 30.15 7.31 -2.96
C ALA A 378 30.26 5.92 -2.31
N VAL A 379 31.12 5.76 -1.31
CA VAL A 379 31.25 4.52 -0.53
C VAL A 379 29.99 4.19 0.26
N GLU A 380 29.40 5.18 0.95
CA GLU A 380 28.13 5.00 1.65
C GLU A 380 27.01 4.58 0.68
N ALA A 381 26.95 5.22 -0.49
CA ALA A 381 26.02 4.90 -1.56
C ALA A 381 26.21 3.47 -2.11
N ILE A 382 27.45 3.06 -2.34
CA ILE A 382 27.79 1.68 -2.73
C ILE A 382 27.32 0.70 -1.66
N GLY A 383 27.58 0.98 -0.38
CA GLY A 383 27.15 0.12 0.72
C GLY A 383 25.63 -0.08 0.78
N SER A 384 24.84 0.98 0.58
CA SER A 384 23.37 0.90 0.56
C SER A 384 22.79 0.28 -0.72
N ALA A 385 23.46 0.51 -1.86
CA ALA A 385 22.98 0.05 -3.17
C ALA A 385 23.56 -1.31 -3.59
N PHE A 386 24.47 -1.90 -2.80
CA PHE A 386 25.37 -2.98 -3.20
C PHE A 386 24.66 -4.14 -3.91
N TYR A 387 23.52 -4.58 -3.38
CA TYR A 387 22.74 -5.67 -3.93
C TYR A 387 22.29 -5.43 -5.38
N HIS A 388 22.02 -4.17 -5.73
CA HIS A 388 21.50 -3.75 -7.03
C HIS A 388 22.58 -3.28 -8.01
N LEU A 389 23.85 -3.17 -7.59
CA LEU A 389 24.94 -2.76 -8.46
C LEU A 389 25.14 -3.76 -9.60
N THR A 390 25.43 -3.24 -10.79
CA THR A 390 25.67 -4.07 -11.99
C THR A 390 27.10 -4.61 -12.05
N ASP A 391 28.07 -3.91 -11.46
CA ASP A 391 29.48 -4.28 -11.39
C ASP A 391 29.92 -4.41 -9.92
N LYS A 392 29.51 -5.53 -9.30
CA LYS A 392 29.84 -5.83 -7.90
C LYS A 392 31.32 -6.14 -7.72
N GLY A 393 31.97 -6.72 -8.74
CA GLY A 393 33.39 -7.06 -8.67
C GLY A 393 34.26 -5.82 -8.49
N GLN A 394 34.03 -4.78 -9.30
CA GLN A 394 34.76 -3.53 -9.14
C GLN A 394 34.38 -2.80 -7.84
N ALA A 395 33.11 -2.81 -7.45
CA ALA A 395 32.67 -2.23 -6.18
C ALA A 395 33.39 -2.85 -4.97
N ILE A 396 33.54 -4.18 -4.95
CA ILE A 396 34.29 -4.91 -3.92
C ILE A 396 35.75 -4.44 -3.90
N ASN A 397 36.40 -4.39 -5.06
CA ASN A 397 37.80 -3.94 -5.16
C ASN A 397 37.99 -2.49 -4.66
N ASP A 398 37.08 -1.59 -5.01
CA ASP A 398 37.09 -0.19 -4.55
C ASP A 398 36.90 -0.11 -3.03
N LEU A 399 35.94 -0.86 -2.46
CA LEU A 399 35.74 -0.91 -1.01
C LEU A 399 37.00 -1.37 -0.27
N HIS A 400 37.67 -2.42 -0.77
CA HIS A 400 38.94 -2.88 -0.21
C HIS A 400 40.03 -1.82 -0.27
N ALA A 401 40.16 -1.11 -1.40
CA ALA A 401 41.14 -0.05 -1.55
C ALA A 401 40.88 1.11 -0.57
N LEU A 402 39.62 1.49 -0.41
CA LEU A 402 39.20 2.64 0.41
C LEU A 402 39.29 2.37 1.91
N THR A 403 39.49 1.11 2.34
CA THR A 403 39.89 0.82 3.73
C THR A 403 41.27 1.39 4.09
N LYS A 404 42.10 1.70 3.08
CA LYS A 404 43.44 2.30 3.27
C LYS A 404 43.50 3.76 2.83
N ASP A 405 42.34 4.42 2.68
CA ASP A 405 42.26 5.82 2.28
C ASP A 405 42.99 6.72 3.30
N GLU A 406 43.62 7.79 2.82
CA GLU A 406 44.29 8.77 3.68
C GLU A 406 43.35 9.44 4.70
N LYS A 407 42.05 9.60 4.35
CA LYS A 407 41.07 10.28 5.20
C LYS A 407 40.23 9.28 5.98
N TRP A 408 40.15 9.51 7.28
CA TRP A 408 39.47 8.62 8.23
C TRP A 408 37.97 8.51 7.96
N GLU A 409 37.33 9.56 7.45
CA GLU A 409 35.91 9.57 7.13
C GLU A 409 35.59 8.53 6.04
N VAL A 410 36.49 8.39 5.06
CA VAL A 410 36.37 7.42 3.97
C VAL A 410 36.62 6.01 4.48
N ARG A 411 37.66 5.80 5.30
CA ARG A 411 37.93 4.50 5.93
C ARG A 411 36.76 4.02 6.81
N SER A 412 36.17 4.94 7.58
CA SER A 412 34.98 4.65 8.40
C SER A 412 33.76 4.30 7.55
N ALA A 413 33.52 5.02 6.44
CA ALA A 413 32.47 4.69 5.48
C ALA A 413 32.71 3.31 4.83
N ALA A 414 33.97 3.00 4.47
CA ALA A 414 34.33 1.70 3.88
C ALA A 414 34.07 0.56 4.86
N ALA A 415 34.40 0.72 6.15
CA ALA A 415 34.07 -0.27 7.18
C ALA A 415 32.57 -0.58 7.23
N LYS A 416 31.72 0.45 7.21
CA LYS A 416 30.26 0.31 7.23
C LYS A 416 29.75 -0.35 5.95
N ALA A 417 30.23 0.09 4.79
CA ALA A 417 29.81 -0.44 3.49
C ALA A 417 30.23 -1.91 3.29
N ILE A 418 31.43 -2.29 3.74
CA ILE A 418 31.88 -3.69 3.72
C ILE A 418 30.96 -4.55 4.60
N SER A 419 30.61 -4.04 5.79
CA SER A 419 29.77 -4.78 6.73
C SER A 419 28.34 -4.94 6.20
N SER A 420 27.75 -3.90 5.62
CA SER A 420 26.41 -3.97 5.01
C SER A 420 26.37 -4.87 3.76
N ALA A 421 27.44 -4.89 2.97
CA ALA A 421 27.54 -5.71 1.77
C ALA A 421 28.04 -7.14 2.03
N PHE A 422 28.48 -7.47 3.25
CA PHE A 422 29.35 -8.61 3.54
C PHE A 422 28.86 -9.95 3.00
N ILE A 423 27.56 -10.23 3.13
CA ILE A 423 26.95 -11.47 2.65
C ILE A 423 27.02 -11.62 1.12
N HIS A 424 27.15 -10.51 0.39
CA HIS A 424 27.22 -10.47 -1.06
C HIS A 424 28.66 -10.30 -1.59
N ILE A 425 29.63 -10.08 -0.70
CA ILE A 425 31.05 -10.02 -1.07
C ILE A 425 31.54 -11.44 -1.39
N THR A 426 32.23 -11.58 -2.53
CA THR A 426 32.74 -12.88 -3.02
C THR A 426 34.01 -13.31 -2.29
N ASP A 427 34.87 -12.37 -1.89
CA ASP A 427 36.13 -12.61 -1.18
C ASP A 427 36.05 -12.26 0.32
N ARG A 428 35.07 -12.82 1.01
CA ARG A 428 34.76 -12.54 2.44
C ARG A 428 35.96 -12.65 3.39
N GLY A 429 36.95 -13.49 3.07
CA GLY A 429 38.19 -13.60 3.85
C GLY A 429 39.00 -12.30 3.85
N ARG A 430 39.09 -11.62 2.70
CA ARG A 430 39.74 -10.32 2.58
C ARG A 430 38.94 -9.23 3.29
N ALA A 431 37.62 -9.20 3.09
CA ALA A 431 36.72 -8.26 3.76
C ALA A 431 36.82 -8.35 5.29
N LYS A 432 36.85 -9.58 5.82
CA LYS A 432 37.13 -9.84 7.24
C LYS A 432 38.47 -9.22 7.66
N ASN A 433 39.55 -9.52 6.93
CA ASN A 433 40.88 -9.03 7.27
C ASN A 433 40.96 -7.50 7.26
N ASP A 434 40.29 -6.84 6.31
CA ASP A 434 40.27 -5.38 6.24
C ASP A 434 39.54 -4.77 7.45
N LEU A 435 38.40 -5.34 7.87
CA LEU A 435 37.72 -4.90 9.09
C LEU A 435 38.61 -5.06 10.34
N PHE A 436 39.33 -6.16 10.46
CA PHE A 436 40.30 -6.38 11.55
C PHE A 436 41.58 -5.55 11.42
N ALA A 437 41.90 -5.01 10.26
CA ALA A 437 42.93 -3.98 10.13
C ALA A 437 42.41 -2.63 10.64
N LEU A 438 41.17 -2.27 10.28
CA LEU A 438 40.53 -0.99 10.65
C LEU A 438 40.23 -0.87 12.15
N ILE A 439 40.07 -1.98 12.87
CA ILE A 439 39.96 -1.94 14.35
C ILE A 439 41.26 -1.45 15.04
N LYS A 440 42.38 -1.48 14.31
CA LYS A 440 43.70 -0.99 14.76
C LYS A 440 44.02 0.42 14.26
N ASP A 441 43.08 1.09 13.58
CA ASP A 441 43.25 2.40 12.96
C ASP A 441 43.57 3.53 13.96
N GLU A 442 44.33 4.55 13.57
CA GLU A 442 44.63 5.69 14.46
C GLU A 442 43.40 6.48 14.93
N LYS A 443 42.30 6.50 14.15
CA LYS A 443 41.09 7.27 14.48
C LYS A 443 40.03 6.41 15.17
N TRP A 444 39.48 6.92 16.26
CA TRP A 444 38.49 6.20 17.07
C TRP A 444 37.18 5.97 16.31
N GLU A 445 36.80 6.87 15.41
CA GLU A 445 35.60 6.76 14.56
C GLU A 445 35.69 5.57 13.60
N VAL A 446 36.90 5.31 13.09
CA VAL A 446 37.18 4.17 12.21
C VAL A 446 37.15 2.87 13.04
N ARG A 447 37.81 2.85 14.20
CA ARG A 447 37.77 1.69 15.11
C ARG A 447 36.35 1.34 15.52
N SER A 448 35.54 2.34 15.90
CA SER A 448 34.15 2.16 16.31
C SER A 448 33.30 1.60 15.17
N ALA A 449 33.44 2.13 13.94
CA ALA A 449 32.74 1.63 12.77
C ALA A 449 33.14 0.19 12.42
N ALA A 450 34.45 -0.11 12.46
CA ALA A 450 34.97 -1.45 12.22
C ALA A 450 34.51 -2.46 13.29
N ALA A 451 34.51 -2.09 14.57
CA ALA A 451 34.05 -2.94 15.66
C ALA A 451 32.58 -3.32 15.51
N LYS A 452 31.69 -2.34 15.27
CA LYS A 452 30.27 -2.61 14.99
C LYS A 452 30.09 -3.47 13.75
N GLY A 453 30.85 -3.15 12.71
CA GLY A 453 30.93 -3.93 11.49
C GLY A 453 31.20 -5.41 11.76
N ILE A 454 32.33 -5.68 12.42
CA ILE A 454 32.76 -7.02 12.83
C ILE A 454 31.68 -7.74 13.64
N GLY A 455 31.10 -7.09 14.64
CA GLY A 455 30.02 -7.67 15.45
C GLY A 455 28.83 -8.12 14.61
N SER A 456 28.39 -7.26 13.68
CA SER A 456 27.22 -7.54 12.83
C SER A 456 27.42 -8.69 11.83
N VAL A 457 28.66 -8.94 11.39
CA VAL A 457 28.97 -9.96 10.38
C VAL A 457 29.72 -11.19 10.94
N TYR A 458 29.95 -11.23 12.25
CA TYR A 458 30.81 -12.24 12.89
C TYR A 458 30.34 -13.67 12.63
N ASN A 459 29.01 -13.87 12.61
CA ASN A 459 28.37 -15.15 12.31
C ASN A 459 28.75 -15.70 10.92
N HIS A 460 29.13 -14.84 9.97
CA HIS A 460 29.49 -15.20 8.59
C HIS A 460 31.00 -15.49 8.38
N PHE A 461 31.83 -15.42 9.43
CA PHE A 461 33.26 -15.72 9.31
C PHE A 461 33.51 -17.24 9.19
N ALA A 462 34.19 -17.65 8.12
CA ALA A 462 34.51 -19.05 7.81
C ALA A 462 35.44 -19.70 8.84
N TYR A 463 36.40 -18.93 9.38
CA TYR A 463 37.30 -19.35 10.46
C TYR A 463 37.21 -18.33 11.59
N ARG A 464 36.92 -18.81 12.80
CA ARG A 464 36.77 -18.02 14.03
C ARG A 464 37.93 -18.40 14.96
N GLY A 465 39.00 -17.62 14.95
CA GLY A 465 40.26 -17.87 15.67
C GLY A 465 40.49 -16.85 16.80
N ARG A 466 41.74 -16.37 16.94
CA ARG A 466 42.17 -15.42 18.00
C ARG A 466 41.65 -13.99 17.83
N GLU A 467 40.82 -13.71 16.84
CA GLU A 467 40.39 -12.36 16.48
C GLU A 467 39.44 -11.74 17.53
N ALA A 468 38.77 -12.55 18.35
CA ALA A 468 38.01 -12.06 19.50
C ALA A 468 38.90 -11.31 20.51
N LYS A 469 40.18 -11.68 20.62
CA LYS A 469 41.14 -10.99 21.49
C LYS A 469 41.37 -9.54 21.07
N ASP A 470 41.48 -9.29 19.75
CA ASP A 470 41.64 -7.95 19.21
C ASP A 470 40.42 -7.05 19.55
N LEU A 471 39.21 -7.63 19.59
CA LEU A 471 38.00 -6.93 20.08
C LEU A 471 38.07 -6.67 21.59
N PHE A 472 38.46 -7.68 22.38
CA PHE A 472 38.54 -7.56 23.83
C PHE A 472 39.58 -6.52 24.29
N ASP A 473 40.69 -6.37 23.58
CA ASP A 473 41.71 -5.38 23.92
C ASP A 473 41.19 -3.94 23.78
N LEU A 474 40.26 -3.67 22.86
CA LEU A 474 39.63 -2.37 22.69
C LEU A 474 38.64 -1.97 23.81
N THR A 475 38.31 -2.89 24.71
CA THR A 475 37.47 -2.58 25.89
C THR A 475 38.15 -1.61 26.85
N LYS A 476 39.47 -1.46 26.74
CA LYS A 476 40.30 -0.54 27.54
C LYS A 476 40.61 0.77 26.81
N HIS A 477 40.00 1.00 25.64
CA HIS A 477 40.27 2.19 24.83
C HIS A 477 39.81 3.46 25.56
N GLU A 478 40.55 4.56 25.42
CA GLU A 478 40.27 5.84 26.09
C GLU A 478 38.91 6.45 25.72
N LYS A 479 38.50 6.32 24.45
CA LYS A 479 37.21 6.82 23.94
C LYS A 479 36.06 5.88 24.28
N TRP A 480 35.02 6.42 24.91
CA TRP A 480 33.84 5.66 25.31
C TRP A 480 33.05 5.13 24.11
N GLU A 481 33.08 5.82 22.97
CA GLU A 481 32.39 5.42 21.73
C GLU A 481 32.95 4.10 21.18
N VAL A 482 34.25 3.86 21.36
CA VAL A 482 34.90 2.61 20.98
C VAL A 482 34.50 1.51 21.97
N ARG A 483 34.56 1.77 23.28
CA ARG A 483 34.14 0.81 24.31
C ARG A 483 32.66 0.40 24.15
N SER A 484 31.80 1.37 23.84
CA SER A 484 30.36 1.18 23.58
C SER A 484 30.11 0.34 22.31
N ALA A 485 30.87 0.60 21.25
CA ALA A 485 30.82 -0.21 20.02
C ALA A 485 31.29 -1.64 20.25
N ILE A 486 32.26 -1.86 21.13
CA ILE A 486 32.74 -3.20 21.49
C ILE A 486 31.71 -3.94 22.34
N ALA A 487 31.03 -3.28 23.29
CA ALA A 487 29.91 -3.89 24.02
C ALA A 487 28.83 -4.42 23.05
N GLU A 488 28.43 -3.59 22.10
CA GLU A 488 27.47 -3.92 21.03
C GLU A 488 27.98 -5.10 20.17
N ALA A 489 29.22 -5.01 19.70
CA ALA A 489 29.82 -6.03 18.84
C ALA A 489 29.96 -7.40 19.53
N ILE A 490 30.36 -7.42 20.80
CA ILE A 490 30.47 -8.65 21.59
C ILE A 490 29.09 -9.25 21.81
N GLY A 491 28.08 -8.43 22.14
CA GLY A 491 26.71 -8.90 22.29
C GLY A 491 26.18 -9.59 21.03
N SER A 492 26.33 -8.96 19.87
CA SER A 492 25.89 -9.55 18.58
C SER A 492 26.69 -10.79 18.18
N ALA A 493 27.98 -10.83 18.49
CA ALA A 493 28.86 -11.95 18.14
C ALA A 493 28.82 -13.09 19.17
N PHE A 494 28.20 -12.90 20.34
CA PHE A 494 28.48 -13.66 21.56
C PHE A 494 28.46 -15.17 21.36
N LYS A 495 27.35 -15.69 20.83
CA LYS A 495 27.12 -17.12 20.57
C LYS A 495 28.18 -17.77 19.66
N TYR A 496 28.89 -16.97 18.89
CA TYR A 496 29.88 -17.41 17.91
C TYR A 496 31.32 -17.23 18.38
N LEU A 497 31.54 -16.63 19.56
CA LEU A 497 32.86 -16.47 20.15
C LEU A 497 33.39 -17.80 20.68
N THR A 498 34.72 -17.95 20.64
CA THR A 498 35.40 -19.18 21.07
C THR A 498 35.59 -19.26 22.59
N ASP A 499 35.63 -18.12 23.29
CA ASP A 499 35.75 -18.03 24.75
C ASP A 499 34.61 -17.18 25.33
N LEU A 500 33.50 -17.84 25.66
CA LEU A 500 32.29 -17.21 26.21
C LEU A 500 32.50 -16.71 27.64
N ASP A 501 33.37 -17.35 28.43
CA ASP A 501 33.65 -16.93 29.80
C ASP A 501 34.44 -15.62 29.78
N GLN A 502 35.47 -15.50 28.94
CA GLN A 502 36.20 -14.25 28.75
C GLN A 502 35.30 -13.14 28.18
N ALA A 503 34.47 -13.45 27.18
CA ALA A 503 33.50 -12.50 26.64
C ALA A 503 32.53 -11.99 27.73
N THR A 504 32.08 -12.89 28.61
CA THR A 504 31.22 -12.51 29.74
C THR A 504 31.95 -11.59 30.71
N GLU A 505 33.19 -11.90 31.09
CA GLU A 505 34.00 -11.05 31.97
C GLU A 505 34.16 -9.63 31.40
N VAL A 506 34.39 -9.54 30.09
CA VAL A 506 34.47 -8.27 29.38
C VAL A 506 33.17 -7.48 29.50
N LEU A 507 32.01 -8.10 29.20
CA LEU A 507 30.71 -7.42 29.31
C LEU A 507 30.41 -6.99 30.76
N LEU A 508 30.72 -7.84 31.75
CA LEU A 508 30.55 -7.52 33.17
C LEU A 508 31.45 -6.35 33.62
N LYS A 509 32.62 -6.19 32.99
CA LYS A 509 33.50 -5.03 33.23
C LYS A 509 32.93 -3.76 32.60
N LEU A 510 32.45 -3.83 31.35
CA LEU A 510 31.82 -2.70 30.65
C LEU A 510 30.50 -2.26 31.31
N ALA A 511 29.79 -3.18 31.97
CA ALA A 511 28.65 -2.85 32.83
C ALA A 511 29.00 -1.96 34.02
N LYS A 512 30.29 -1.76 34.34
CA LYS A 512 30.77 -0.88 35.40
C LYS A 512 31.56 0.31 34.86
N ASP A 513 31.47 0.58 33.56
CA ASP A 513 32.18 1.69 32.91
C ASP A 513 31.74 3.04 33.48
N GLU A 514 32.61 4.05 33.44
CA GLU A 514 32.30 5.42 33.86
C GLU A 514 31.21 6.06 32.99
N ASN A 515 31.16 5.71 31.69
CA ASN A 515 30.25 6.31 30.74
C ASN A 515 28.92 5.55 30.63
N SER A 516 27.80 6.27 30.69
CA SER A 516 26.47 5.65 30.70
C SER A 516 26.12 4.95 29.37
N PHE A 517 26.60 5.42 28.22
CA PHE A 517 26.35 4.74 26.94
C PHE A 517 27.03 3.36 26.88
N VAL A 518 28.24 3.25 27.45
CA VAL A 518 28.95 1.97 27.54
C VAL A 518 28.20 1.00 28.45
N ARG A 519 27.79 1.46 29.65
CA ARG A 519 27.00 0.65 30.59
C ARG A 519 25.67 0.21 29.99
N ARG A 520 24.99 1.11 29.25
CA ARG A 520 23.73 0.82 28.56
C ARG A 520 23.89 -0.30 27.52
N ASN A 521 24.87 -0.16 26.62
CA ASN A 521 25.12 -1.19 25.59
C ASN A 521 25.61 -2.50 26.22
N ALA A 522 26.34 -2.45 27.33
CA ALA A 522 26.74 -3.64 28.08
C ALA A 522 25.53 -4.35 28.72
N ALA A 523 24.56 -3.60 29.28
CA ALA A 523 23.33 -4.18 29.82
C ALA A 523 22.55 -4.93 28.74
N GLU A 524 22.39 -4.32 27.57
CA GLU A 524 21.73 -4.90 26.40
C GLU A 524 22.46 -6.16 25.92
N ALA A 525 23.77 -6.08 25.74
CA ALA A 525 24.60 -7.21 25.33
C ALA A 525 24.52 -8.39 26.30
N ILE A 526 24.54 -8.13 27.62
CA ILE A 526 24.37 -9.17 28.65
C ILE A 526 22.99 -9.82 28.56
N GLY A 527 21.94 -9.01 28.33
CA GLY A 527 20.58 -9.50 28.18
C GLY A 527 20.41 -10.39 26.94
N SER A 528 20.89 -9.93 25.78
CA SER A 528 20.78 -10.66 24.51
C SER A 528 21.61 -11.94 24.49
N SER A 529 22.74 -11.96 25.21
CA SER A 529 23.62 -13.13 25.29
C SER A 529 23.32 -14.07 26.45
N PHE A 530 22.28 -13.79 27.24
CA PHE A 530 22.08 -14.44 28.55
C PHE A 530 21.85 -15.95 28.45
N SER A 531 21.14 -16.39 27.40
CA SER A 531 20.83 -17.80 27.15
C SER A 531 22.09 -18.65 26.95
N ASP A 532 23.12 -18.08 26.32
CA ASP A 532 24.40 -18.71 26.00
C ASP A 532 25.43 -18.66 27.16
N LEU A 533 25.10 -17.98 28.27
CA LEU A 533 26.00 -17.90 29.43
C LEU A 533 26.14 -19.23 30.17
N THR A 534 27.34 -19.48 30.70
CA THR A 534 27.56 -20.60 31.64
C THR A 534 26.76 -20.38 32.94
N ASN A 535 26.33 -21.46 33.61
CA ASN A 535 25.55 -21.36 34.86
C ASN A 535 26.24 -20.51 35.94
N LYS A 536 27.57 -20.60 36.04
CA LYS A 536 28.40 -19.76 36.92
C LYS A 536 28.24 -18.27 36.60
N ASN A 537 28.20 -17.93 35.32
CA ASN A 537 28.13 -16.55 34.86
C ASN A 537 26.72 -15.97 34.85
N LYS A 538 25.66 -16.79 34.70
CA LYS A 538 24.27 -16.35 34.79
C LYS A 538 23.98 -15.58 36.09
N ASN A 539 24.41 -16.12 37.23
CA ASN A 539 24.23 -15.45 38.53
C ASN A 539 24.96 -14.10 38.61
N ARG A 540 26.14 -14.01 38.00
CA ARG A 540 26.95 -12.77 37.98
C ARG A 540 26.33 -11.73 37.04
N ALA A 541 25.87 -12.16 35.88
CA ALA A 541 25.14 -11.34 34.91
C ALA A 541 23.83 -10.80 35.52
N THR A 542 23.02 -11.64 36.17
CA THR A 542 21.82 -11.19 36.88
C THR A 542 22.17 -10.13 37.93
N LYS A 543 23.20 -10.36 38.76
CA LYS A 543 23.64 -9.38 39.76
C LYS A 543 24.09 -8.06 39.13
N ALA A 544 24.79 -8.10 38.00
CA ALA A 544 25.21 -6.92 37.27
C ALA A 544 24.02 -6.14 36.72
N LEU A 545 23.06 -6.81 36.06
CA LEU A 545 21.84 -6.19 35.56
C LEU A 545 21.00 -5.56 36.69
N LEU A 546 20.87 -6.24 37.84
CA LEU A 546 20.18 -5.69 39.01
C LEU A 546 20.88 -4.46 39.59
N THR A 547 22.20 -4.40 39.48
CA THR A 547 22.96 -3.20 39.89
C THR A 547 22.68 -2.05 38.92
N LEU A 548 22.72 -2.32 37.61
CA LEU A 548 22.41 -1.34 36.56
C LEU A 548 20.95 -0.87 36.56
N ALA A 549 20.01 -1.69 37.03
CA ALA A 549 18.63 -1.25 37.24
C ALA A 549 18.51 -0.17 38.33
N LYS A 550 19.58 0.06 39.12
CA LYS A 550 19.69 1.13 40.12
C LYS A 550 20.71 2.21 39.71
N ASP A 551 21.17 2.22 38.47
CA ASP A 551 22.12 3.20 37.94
C ASP A 551 21.58 4.63 38.04
N ASP A 552 22.46 5.65 38.04
CA ASP A 552 22.08 7.06 38.05
C ASP A 552 21.47 7.51 36.70
N ASP A 553 21.86 6.87 35.59
CA ASP A 553 21.35 7.17 34.25
C ASP A 553 20.04 6.42 33.95
N SER A 554 19.03 7.17 33.52
CA SER A 554 17.69 6.62 33.26
C SER A 554 17.63 5.62 32.10
N PHE A 555 18.47 5.78 31.08
CA PHE A 555 18.51 4.85 29.95
C PHE A 555 19.23 3.56 30.33
N VAL A 556 20.27 3.63 31.16
CA VAL A 556 20.93 2.44 31.71
C VAL A 556 19.94 1.64 32.56
N ARG A 557 19.20 2.31 33.44
CA ARG A 557 18.15 1.67 34.27
C ARG A 557 17.11 0.93 33.42
N ARG A 558 16.62 1.58 32.36
CA ARG A 558 15.64 0.99 31.43
C ARG A 558 16.18 -0.26 30.75
N ASN A 559 17.33 -0.17 30.08
CA ASN A 559 17.90 -1.31 29.35
C ASN A 559 18.23 -2.47 30.28
N ALA A 560 18.68 -2.19 31.50
CA ALA A 560 18.92 -3.22 32.51
C ALA A 560 17.62 -3.92 32.94
N ALA A 561 16.52 -3.17 33.15
CA ALA A 561 15.22 -3.76 33.45
C ALA A 561 14.69 -4.63 32.30
N GLU A 562 14.81 -4.16 31.05
CA GLU A 562 14.43 -4.94 29.87
C GLU A 562 15.28 -6.23 29.74
N ALA A 563 16.61 -6.12 29.92
CA ALA A 563 17.54 -7.25 29.89
C ALA A 563 17.24 -8.30 30.98
N ILE A 564 16.81 -7.88 32.18
CA ILE A 564 16.34 -8.81 33.24
C ILE A 564 15.16 -9.63 32.74
N GLY A 565 14.21 -8.99 32.07
CA GLY A 565 13.06 -9.67 31.44
C GLY A 565 13.48 -10.73 30.43
N LEU A 566 14.37 -10.37 29.50
CA LEU A 566 14.89 -11.30 28.48
C LEU A 566 15.65 -12.48 29.11
N SER A 567 16.35 -12.24 30.21
CA SER A 567 17.11 -13.27 30.93
C SER A 567 16.25 -14.22 31.78
N PHE A 568 14.99 -13.86 32.06
CA PHE A 568 14.20 -14.49 33.12
C PHE A 568 13.95 -15.98 32.92
N SER A 569 13.70 -16.42 31.68
CA SER A 569 13.50 -17.84 31.34
C SER A 569 14.72 -18.70 31.65
N HIS A 570 15.91 -18.09 31.65
CA HIS A 570 17.22 -18.76 31.77
C HIS A 570 17.89 -18.57 33.13
N VAL A 571 17.32 -17.76 34.05
CA VAL A 571 17.84 -17.64 35.41
C VAL A 571 17.63 -18.94 36.20
N THR A 572 18.59 -19.26 37.06
CA THR A 572 18.59 -20.46 37.91
C THR A 572 17.59 -20.33 39.07
N ASP A 573 17.50 -19.15 39.68
CA ASP A 573 16.60 -18.84 40.80
C ASP A 573 15.49 -17.88 40.33
N LYS A 574 14.39 -18.46 39.83
CA LYS A 574 13.22 -17.72 39.32
C LYS A 574 12.45 -16.98 40.42
N VAL A 575 12.45 -17.52 41.64
CA VAL A 575 11.76 -16.91 42.79
C VAL A 575 12.46 -15.60 43.17
N ARG A 576 13.79 -15.64 43.27
CA ARG A 576 14.57 -14.44 43.51
C ARG A 576 14.46 -13.42 42.39
N ALA A 577 14.60 -13.85 41.13
CA ALA A 577 14.45 -12.96 39.97
C ALA A 577 13.06 -12.29 39.92
N TRP A 578 12.01 -13.02 40.31
CA TRP A 578 10.66 -12.48 40.44
C TRP A 578 10.56 -11.40 41.53
N ASN A 579 11.08 -11.69 42.73
CA ASN A 579 11.10 -10.72 43.83
C ASN A 579 11.89 -9.46 43.45
N ASP A 580 13.00 -9.61 42.76
CA ASP A 580 13.80 -8.50 42.27
C ASP A 580 13.03 -7.64 41.25
N LEU A 581 12.25 -8.27 40.36
CA LEU A 581 11.37 -7.56 39.41
C LEU A 581 10.23 -6.81 40.12
N LEU A 582 9.61 -7.39 41.15
CA LEU A 582 8.60 -6.72 41.98
C LEU A 582 9.16 -5.48 42.69
N VAL A 583 10.42 -5.51 43.11
CA VAL A 583 11.09 -4.33 43.69
C VAL A 583 11.22 -3.21 42.65
N LEU A 584 11.48 -3.53 41.37
CA LEU A 584 11.56 -2.53 40.30
C LEU A 584 10.21 -1.87 40.03
N ILE A 585 9.11 -2.62 40.11
CA ILE A 585 7.74 -2.15 39.86
C ILE A 585 7.25 -1.17 40.96
N LYS A 586 7.82 -1.26 42.17
CA LYS A 586 7.48 -0.35 43.29
C LYS A 586 8.22 0.99 43.24
N ARG A 587 9.02 1.26 42.20
CA ARG A 587 9.82 2.50 42.10
C ARG A 587 9.06 3.60 41.41
N ASP A 588 9.19 4.83 41.88
CA ASP A 588 8.64 6.03 41.23
C ASP A 588 9.60 6.55 40.12
N ASP A 589 9.93 5.68 39.16
CA ASP A 589 10.78 6.03 38.02
C ASP A 589 10.15 5.50 36.73
N ARG A 590 9.65 6.40 35.88
CA ARG A 590 8.96 6.05 34.64
C ARG A 590 9.76 5.11 33.71
N PHE A 591 11.08 5.25 33.63
CA PHE A 591 11.92 4.48 32.71
C PHE A 591 12.17 3.07 33.23
N VAL A 592 12.35 2.95 34.54
CA VAL A 592 12.39 1.65 35.24
C VAL A 592 11.06 0.93 35.09
N LEU A 593 9.94 1.64 35.28
CA LEU A 593 8.60 1.07 35.18
C LEU A 593 8.27 0.59 33.75
N ILE A 594 8.68 1.32 32.71
CA ILE A 594 8.57 0.86 31.31
C ILE A 594 9.34 -0.45 31.10
N GLY A 595 10.62 -0.50 31.52
CA GLY A 595 11.43 -1.69 31.36
C GLY A 595 10.89 -2.87 32.19
N ALA A 596 10.39 -2.61 33.39
CA ALA A 596 9.76 -3.60 34.26
C ALA A 596 8.44 -4.13 33.66
N ALA A 597 7.64 -3.27 33.02
CA ALA A 597 6.42 -3.68 32.32
C ALA A 597 6.71 -4.63 31.15
N TYR A 598 7.80 -4.40 30.40
CA TYR A 598 8.26 -5.35 29.38
C TYR A 598 8.76 -6.64 30.00
N ALA A 599 9.55 -6.55 31.06
CA ALA A 599 10.10 -7.70 31.76
C ALA A 599 9.03 -8.60 32.38
N LEU A 600 7.94 -8.00 32.89
CA LEU A 600 6.76 -8.73 33.36
C LEU A 600 6.19 -9.63 32.26
N GLY A 601 6.10 -9.15 31.02
CA GLY A 601 5.60 -9.94 29.90
C GLY A 601 6.40 -11.22 29.66
N SER A 602 7.72 -11.11 29.68
CA SER A 602 8.63 -12.26 29.50
C SER A 602 8.68 -13.18 30.72
N ALA A 603 8.57 -12.62 31.93
CA ALA A 603 8.57 -13.39 33.18
C ALA A 603 7.25 -14.12 33.43
N PHE A 604 6.13 -13.57 32.97
CA PHE A 604 4.77 -14.04 33.29
C PHE A 604 4.54 -15.52 33.04
N PRO A 605 5.01 -16.15 31.95
CA PRO A 605 4.84 -17.59 31.75
C PRO A 605 5.56 -18.45 32.80
N HIS A 606 6.64 -17.93 33.39
CA HIS A 606 7.57 -18.68 34.24
C HIS A 606 7.38 -18.48 35.75
N VAL A 607 6.56 -17.52 36.17
CA VAL A 607 6.28 -17.27 37.60
C VAL A 607 5.26 -18.26 38.14
N THR A 608 5.42 -18.65 39.40
CA THR A 608 4.53 -19.61 40.09
C THR A 608 3.21 -18.96 40.52
N ASP A 609 3.27 -17.72 40.99
CA ASP A 609 2.10 -16.96 41.42
C ASP A 609 1.62 -16.02 40.30
N LYS A 610 0.60 -16.48 39.54
CA LYS A 610 0.03 -15.71 38.43
C LYS A 610 -0.85 -14.56 38.91
N ASP A 611 -1.41 -14.65 40.12
CA ASP A 611 -2.32 -13.65 40.65
C ASP A 611 -1.52 -12.43 41.10
N GLN A 612 -0.43 -12.64 41.84
CA GLN A 612 0.52 -11.57 42.18
C GLN A 612 1.12 -10.89 40.93
N ALA A 613 1.38 -11.65 39.87
CA ALA A 613 1.86 -11.11 38.61
C ALA A 613 0.79 -10.27 37.88
N THR A 614 -0.47 -10.70 37.96
CA THR A 614 -1.61 -9.95 37.43
C THR A 614 -1.81 -8.65 38.22
N GLU A 615 -1.74 -8.69 39.55
CA GLU A 615 -1.83 -7.50 40.41
C GLU A 615 -0.72 -6.49 40.11
N ALA A 616 0.52 -6.96 39.94
CA ALA A 616 1.65 -6.10 39.59
C ALA A 616 1.44 -5.40 38.24
N LEU A 617 0.84 -6.08 37.27
CA LEU A 617 0.50 -5.50 35.98
C LEU A 617 -0.72 -4.55 36.06
N LEU A 618 -1.72 -4.88 36.89
CA LEU A 618 -2.87 -4.03 37.20
C LEU A 618 -2.45 -2.72 37.88
N ALA A 619 -1.38 -2.72 38.67
CA ALA A 619 -0.81 -1.49 39.23
C ALA A 619 -0.25 -0.58 38.12
N LEU A 620 0.48 -1.15 37.15
CA LEU A 620 1.12 -0.39 36.08
C LEU A 620 0.14 0.18 35.04
N ILE A 621 -0.98 -0.49 34.78
CA ILE A 621 -2.02 0.07 33.88
C ILE A 621 -2.70 1.31 34.47
N ASN A 622 -2.62 1.52 35.78
CA ASN A 622 -3.17 2.68 36.48
C ASN A 622 -2.10 3.74 36.81
N ASP A 623 -0.90 3.60 36.24
CA ASP A 623 0.20 4.53 36.50
C ASP A 623 -0.10 5.95 35.98
N LYS A 624 0.48 6.97 36.61
CA LYS A 624 0.31 8.38 36.21
C LYS A 624 0.91 8.67 34.83
N ASP A 625 1.99 7.99 34.43
CA ASP A 625 2.66 8.17 33.15
C ASP A 625 2.00 7.34 32.03
N ALA A 626 1.61 8.03 30.97
CA ALA A 626 0.91 7.38 29.85
C ALA A 626 1.77 6.37 29.09
N ASN A 627 3.10 6.51 29.06
CA ASN A 627 3.97 5.54 28.41
C ASN A 627 3.98 4.24 29.21
N VAL A 628 4.06 4.33 30.55
CA VAL A 628 3.96 3.17 31.44
C VAL A 628 2.63 2.46 31.23
N ARG A 629 1.50 3.19 31.24
CA ARG A 629 0.18 2.61 30.97
C ARG A 629 0.09 1.94 29.60
N SER A 630 0.64 2.56 28.55
CA SER A 630 0.58 2.01 27.19
C SER A 630 1.38 0.70 27.05
N VAL A 631 2.56 0.62 27.64
CA VAL A 631 3.38 -0.59 27.65
C VAL A 631 2.74 -1.67 28.52
N ALA A 632 2.22 -1.29 29.70
CA ALA A 632 1.49 -2.21 30.56
C ALA A 632 0.25 -2.79 29.86
N ALA A 633 -0.49 -1.98 29.11
CA ALA A 633 -1.62 -2.44 28.30
C ALA A 633 -1.19 -3.42 27.20
N GLU A 634 -0.07 -3.16 26.52
CA GLU A 634 0.51 -4.10 25.54
C GLU A 634 0.88 -5.44 26.20
N THR A 635 1.59 -5.37 27.33
CA THR A 635 1.98 -6.52 28.12
C THR A 635 0.75 -7.32 28.57
N PHE A 636 -0.30 -6.64 29.03
CA PHE A 636 -1.56 -7.26 29.47
C PHE A 636 -2.17 -8.14 28.37
N GLY A 637 -2.24 -7.63 27.14
CA GLY A 637 -2.72 -8.39 26.00
C GLY A 637 -1.83 -9.58 25.65
N SER A 638 -0.52 -9.50 25.92
CA SER A 638 0.42 -10.60 25.67
C SER A 638 0.31 -11.73 26.68
N VAL A 639 0.03 -11.41 27.94
CA VAL A 639 -0.05 -12.39 29.02
C VAL A 639 -1.47 -12.86 29.32
N PHE A 640 -2.48 -12.26 28.69
CA PHE A 640 -3.90 -12.61 28.82
C PHE A 640 -4.20 -14.13 28.86
N PRO A 641 -3.56 -14.99 28.05
CA PRO A 641 -3.76 -16.44 28.12
C PRO A 641 -3.45 -17.08 29.47
N TYR A 642 -2.51 -16.50 30.23
CA TYR A 642 -2.03 -17.01 31.52
C TYR A 642 -2.80 -16.42 32.71
N ILE A 643 -3.69 -15.45 32.48
CA ILE A 643 -4.47 -14.81 33.53
C ILE A 643 -5.65 -15.69 33.91
N ALA A 644 -5.82 -15.92 35.21
CA ALA A 644 -6.93 -16.69 35.77
C ALA A 644 -8.26 -15.94 35.59
N ASP A 645 -8.36 -14.71 36.13
CA ASP A 645 -9.52 -13.84 35.98
C ASP A 645 -9.50 -13.06 34.66
N LYS A 646 -10.01 -13.71 33.60
CA LYS A 646 -10.13 -13.10 32.26
C LYS A 646 -11.15 -11.97 32.21
N TYR A 647 -12.11 -11.95 33.14
CA TYR A 647 -13.14 -10.92 33.18
C TYR A 647 -12.54 -9.60 33.68
N GLN A 648 -11.87 -9.62 34.83
CA GLN A 648 -11.17 -8.47 35.39
C GLN A 648 -10.12 -7.93 34.42
N ALA A 649 -9.37 -8.82 33.76
CA ALA A 649 -8.42 -8.48 32.71
C ALA A 649 -9.05 -7.70 31.55
N THR A 650 -10.21 -8.16 31.08
CA THR A 650 -10.94 -7.54 29.97
C THR A 650 -11.52 -6.19 30.39
N GLU A 651 -12.14 -6.09 31.56
CA GLU A 651 -12.68 -4.83 32.09
C GLU A 651 -11.60 -3.78 32.29
N SER A 652 -10.43 -4.18 32.81
CA SER A 652 -9.29 -3.29 33.02
C SER A 652 -8.75 -2.72 31.70
N LEU A 653 -8.64 -3.57 30.68
CA LEU A 653 -8.27 -3.12 29.33
C LEU A 653 -9.36 -2.25 28.69
N LEU A 654 -10.64 -2.56 28.93
CA LEU A 654 -11.76 -1.79 28.41
C LEU A 654 -11.79 -0.38 29.01
N ALA A 655 -11.48 -0.22 30.30
CA ALA A 655 -11.33 1.09 30.93
C ALA A 655 -10.28 1.96 30.22
N LEU A 656 -9.12 1.38 29.87
CA LEU A 656 -8.05 2.08 29.14
C LEU A 656 -8.42 2.49 27.71
N THR A 657 -9.45 1.89 27.10
CA THR A 657 -9.94 2.37 25.79
C THR A 657 -10.54 3.77 25.85
N LYS A 658 -10.78 4.29 27.06
CA LYS A 658 -11.27 5.66 27.31
C LYS A 658 -10.19 6.58 27.89
N ASP A 659 -8.92 6.15 27.91
CA ASP A 659 -7.81 6.95 28.41
C ASP A 659 -7.67 8.27 27.63
N GLU A 660 -7.21 9.33 28.29
CA GLU A 660 -7.00 10.64 27.67
C GLU A 660 -5.99 10.57 26.50
N LYS A 661 -4.98 9.70 26.61
CA LYS A 661 -3.87 9.63 25.64
C LYS A 661 -4.15 8.60 24.55
N SER A 662 -4.07 9.07 23.30
CA SER A 662 -4.21 8.27 22.07
C SER A 662 -3.34 7.00 22.07
N ILE A 663 -2.09 7.11 22.54
CA ILE A 663 -1.17 5.96 22.63
C ILE A 663 -1.70 4.86 23.55
N VAL A 664 -2.24 5.21 24.72
CA VAL A 664 -2.78 4.22 25.66
C VAL A 664 -4.01 3.55 25.07
N ARG A 665 -4.93 4.33 24.47
CA ARG A 665 -6.11 3.78 23.79
C ARG A 665 -5.73 2.85 22.63
N ALA A 666 -4.70 3.20 21.85
CA ALA A 666 -4.24 2.39 20.72
C ALA A 666 -3.78 1.00 21.18
N TYR A 667 -2.92 0.95 22.21
CA TYR A 667 -2.41 -0.30 22.76
C TYR A 667 -3.47 -1.09 23.54
N ALA A 668 -4.36 -0.43 24.28
CA ALA A 668 -5.47 -1.08 24.97
C ALA A 668 -6.46 -1.75 23.99
N ASN A 669 -6.87 -1.03 22.95
CA ASN A 669 -7.71 -1.59 21.89
C ASN A 669 -6.99 -2.73 21.14
N HIS A 670 -5.69 -2.61 20.87
CA HIS A 670 -4.92 -3.70 20.26
C HIS A 670 -4.89 -4.95 21.15
N SER A 671 -4.64 -4.78 22.45
CA SER A 671 -4.64 -5.87 23.43
C SER A 671 -6.01 -6.52 23.62
N LEU A 672 -7.10 -5.74 23.60
CA LEU A 672 -8.45 -6.28 23.56
C LEU A 672 -8.70 -7.09 22.30
N GLY A 673 -8.29 -6.59 21.13
CA GLY A 673 -8.35 -7.35 19.88
C GLY A 673 -7.70 -8.72 20.03
N ARG A 674 -6.51 -8.79 20.64
CA ARG A 674 -5.80 -10.05 20.91
C ARG A 674 -6.52 -10.94 21.94
N ALA A 675 -7.09 -10.36 22.99
CA ALA A 675 -7.86 -11.09 23.99
C ALA A 675 -9.12 -11.73 23.38
N TYR A 676 -9.84 -11.01 22.51
CA TYR A 676 -11.01 -11.51 21.80
C TYR A 676 -10.65 -12.57 20.75
N VAL A 677 -9.50 -12.45 20.06
CA VAL A 677 -8.95 -13.55 19.23
C VAL A 677 -8.73 -14.81 20.08
N PHE A 678 -8.15 -14.66 21.27
CA PHE A 678 -7.97 -15.79 22.20
C PHE A 678 -9.32 -16.42 22.59
N ARG A 679 -10.32 -15.60 22.95
CA ARG A 679 -11.67 -16.09 23.28
C ARG A 679 -12.34 -16.80 22.11
N ALA A 680 -12.17 -16.30 20.89
CA ALA A 680 -12.63 -16.98 19.68
C ALA A 680 -12.02 -18.39 19.59
N THR A 681 -10.71 -18.54 19.85
CA THR A 681 -10.07 -19.87 19.81
C THR A 681 -10.52 -20.85 20.90
N GLU A 682 -11.15 -20.38 21.97
CA GLU A 682 -11.70 -21.20 23.05
C GLU A 682 -13.22 -21.42 22.90
N SER A 683 -13.83 -20.87 21.85
CA SER A 683 -15.27 -20.98 21.60
C SER A 683 -15.65 -22.42 21.26
N LYS A 684 -16.79 -22.88 21.81
CA LYS A 684 -17.27 -24.27 21.67
C LYS A 684 -18.12 -24.50 20.42
N ASP A 685 -18.68 -23.43 19.86
CA ASP A 685 -19.49 -23.47 18.65
C ASP A 685 -19.15 -22.34 17.68
N LYS A 686 -19.69 -22.48 16.47
CA LYS A 686 -19.38 -21.65 15.31
C LYS A 686 -19.89 -20.21 15.43
N GLU A 687 -21.02 -19.99 16.10
CA GLU A 687 -21.60 -18.65 16.24
C GLU A 687 -20.86 -17.85 17.32
N ASP A 688 -20.49 -18.50 18.41
CA ASP A 688 -19.66 -17.87 19.44
C ASP A 688 -18.25 -17.55 18.91
N PHE A 689 -17.63 -18.48 18.17
CA PHE A 689 -16.36 -18.23 17.48
C PHE A 689 -16.44 -17.00 16.55
N ARG A 690 -17.52 -16.89 15.77
CA ARG A 690 -17.76 -15.78 14.86
C ARG A 690 -17.90 -14.46 15.63
N LYS A 691 -18.74 -14.40 16.67
CA LYS A 691 -18.98 -13.18 17.46
C LYS A 691 -17.71 -12.68 18.14
N GLU A 692 -16.95 -13.57 18.76
CA GLU A 692 -15.69 -13.23 19.43
C GLU A 692 -14.65 -12.70 18.42
N LEU A 693 -14.59 -13.29 17.22
CA LEU A 693 -13.73 -12.79 16.14
C LEU A 693 -14.20 -11.44 15.57
N GLU A 694 -15.51 -11.19 15.48
CA GLU A 694 -16.05 -9.88 15.10
C GLU A 694 -15.69 -8.80 16.12
N GLN A 695 -15.79 -9.10 17.41
CA GLN A 695 -15.37 -8.20 18.48
C GLN A 695 -13.88 -7.87 18.38
N ALA A 696 -13.03 -8.89 18.13
CA ALA A 696 -11.60 -8.67 17.92
C ALA A 696 -11.32 -7.66 16.80
N LEU A 697 -12.02 -7.80 15.67
CA LEU A 697 -11.87 -6.88 14.53
C LEU A 697 -12.28 -5.45 14.88
N GLN A 698 -13.38 -5.27 15.62
CA GLN A 698 -13.81 -3.94 16.05
C GLN A 698 -12.75 -3.25 16.91
N PHE A 699 -12.10 -3.97 17.82
CA PHE A 699 -11.04 -3.43 18.65
C PHE A 699 -9.76 -3.15 17.86
N PHE A 700 -9.36 -4.02 16.94
CA PHE A 700 -8.24 -3.75 16.04
C PHE A 700 -8.50 -2.53 15.13
N GLU A 701 -9.73 -2.35 14.65
CA GLU A 701 -10.14 -1.16 13.90
C GLU A 701 -10.04 0.10 14.74
N LYS A 702 -10.55 0.08 15.97
CA LYS A 702 -10.43 1.20 16.91
C LYS A 702 -8.95 1.55 17.14
N SER A 703 -8.11 0.56 17.40
CA SER A 703 -6.66 0.74 17.56
C SER A 703 -6.01 1.38 16.32
N SER A 704 -6.39 0.96 15.11
CA SER A 704 -5.85 1.50 13.86
C SER A 704 -6.23 2.96 13.57
N ARG A 705 -7.30 3.47 14.20
CA ARG A 705 -7.81 4.83 14.03
C ARG A 705 -7.19 5.83 15.02
N GLU A 706 -6.51 5.35 16.06
CA GLU A 706 -5.85 6.21 17.04
C GLU A 706 -4.61 6.88 16.45
N GLU A 707 -4.48 8.19 16.64
CA GLU A 707 -3.35 8.98 16.13
C GLU A 707 -2.09 8.69 16.96
N THR A 708 -1.24 7.81 16.47
CA THR A 708 -0.02 7.33 17.15
C THR A 708 1.14 7.17 16.17
N HIS A 709 2.38 7.33 16.64
CA HIS A 709 3.58 7.16 15.81
C HIS A 709 3.85 5.69 15.45
N SER A 710 3.42 4.75 16.30
CA SER A 710 3.37 3.31 16.02
C SER A 710 1.95 2.92 15.64
N GLN A 711 1.75 1.93 14.77
CA GLN A 711 0.42 1.38 14.47
C GLN A 711 0.34 -0.07 14.98
N PRO A 712 -0.04 -0.32 16.24
CA PRO A 712 0.00 -1.65 16.85
C PRO A 712 -0.87 -2.67 16.08
N ALA A 713 -2.03 -2.24 15.60
CA ALA A 713 -2.94 -3.09 14.82
C ALA A 713 -2.63 -3.15 13.31
N GLY A 714 -1.61 -2.44 12.82
CA GLY A 714 -1.34 -2.30 11.38
C GLY A 714 -1.10 -3.63 10.65
N PHE A 715 -0.58 -4.63 11.36
CA PHE A 715 -0.42 -5.99 10.85
C PHE A 715 -1.62 -6.90 11.15
N CYS A 716 -2.11 -6.89 12.39
CA CYS A 716 -3.16 -7.80 12.84
C CYS A 716 -4.52 -7.52 12.19
N LEU A 717 -4.87 -6.25 11.99
CA LEU A 717 -6.18 -5.87 11.47
C LEU A 717 -6.41 -6.40 10.03
N PRO A 718 -5.56 -6.12 9.04
CA PRO A 718 -5.79 -6.61 7.68
C PRO A 718 -5.76 -8.14 7.62
N PHE A 719 -4.91 -8.78 8.43
CA PHE A 719 -4.82 -10.23 8.51
C PHE A 719 -6.11 -10.88 9.03
N TYR A 720 -6.56 -10.54 10.24
CA TYR A 720 -7.75 -11.17 10.82
C TYR A 720 -9.02 -10.80 10.06
N ARG A 721 -9.07 -9.59 9.46
CA ARG A 721 -10.18 -9.19 8.60
C ARG A 721 -10.23 -10.06 7.34
N SER A 722 -9.09 -10.32 6.70
CA SER A 722 -9.01 -11.22 5.54
C SER A 722 -9.50 -12.62 5.89
N PHE A 723 -9.04 -13.16 7.02
CA PHE A 723 -9.47 -14.46 7.52
C PHE A 723 -10.98 -14.51 7.76
N TYR A 724 -11.53 -13.53 8.48
CA TYR A 724 -12.97 -13.44 8.75
C TYR A 724 -13.80 -13.35 7.46
N MET A 725 -13.38 -12.55 6.48
CA MET A 725 -14.10 -12.43 5.19
C MET A 725 -14.14 -13.76 4.44
N LEU A 726 -13.02 -14.49 4.37
CA LEU A 726 -12.95 -15.81 3.75
C LEU A 726 -13.84 -16.84 4.46
N THR A 727 -13.87 -16.81 5.79
CA THR A 727 -14.64 -17.78 6.58
C THR A 727 -16.15 -17.47 6.56
N PHE A 728 -16.56 -16.19 6.57
CA PHE A 728 -17.95 -15.80 6.85
C PHE A 728 -18.65 -14.91 5.80
N LYS A 729 -17.96 -14.18 4.90
CA LYS A 729 -18.58 -13.16 4.01
C LYS A 729 -18.11 -13.25 2.54
N LYS A 730 -18.71 -14.18 1.78
CA LYS A 730 -18.30 -14.60 0.40
C LYS A 730 -18.22 -13.49 -0.66
N GLU A 731 -19.14 -12.53 -0.68
CA GLU A 731 -19.42 -11.73 -1.89
C GLU A 731 -18.44 -10.56 -2.13
N GLU A 732 -17.68 -10.14 -1.11
CA GLU A 732 -16.74 -9.00 -1.18
C GLU A 732 -15.26 -9.45 -1.26
N ALA A 733 -14.99 -10.76 -1.24
CA ALA A 733 -13.70 -11.28 -0.75
C ALA A 733 -12.51 -11.23 -1.72
N LYS A 734 -12.70 -11.34 -3.04
CA LYS A 734 -11.56 -11.55 -3.97
C LYS A 734 -10.62 -10.34 -4.08
N ALA A 735 -11.18 -9.12 -4.19
CA ALA A 735 -10.39 -7.89 -4.31
C ALA A 735 -9.92 -7.38 -2.94
N GLU A 736 -10.74 -7.54 -1.91
CA GLU A 736 -10.44 -7.05 -0.57
C GLU A 736 -9.39 -7.88 0.17
N VAL A 737 -9.41 -9.21 0.06
CA VAL A 737 -8.42 -10.07 0.72
C VAL A 737 -7.01 -9.82 0.16
N GLN A 738 -6.88 -9.68 -1.15
CA GLN A 738 -5.57 -9.40 -1.77
C GLN A 738 -5.06 -8.01 -1.36
N LYS A 739 -5.95 -7.01 -1.32
CA LYS A 739 -5.66 -5.67 -0.80
C LYS A 739 -5.18 -5.71 0.66
N TYR A 740 -5.89 -6.42 1.53
CA TYR A 740 -5.54 -6.50 2.96
C TYR A 740 -4.26 -7.30 3.22
N LEU A 741 -3.98 -8.35 2.44
CA LEU A 741 -2.70 -9.06 2.51
C LEU A 741 -1.53 -8.20 2.02
N GLU A 742 -1.77 -7.33 1.02
CA GLU A 742 -0.79 -6.34 0.57
C GLU A 742 -0.57 -5.23 1.61
N GLU A 743 -1.62 -4.78 2.30
CA GLU A 743 -1.51 -3.85 3.44
C GLU A 743 -0.70 -4.47 4.60
N ALA A 744 -0.96 -5.73 4.95
CA ALA A 744 -0.19 -6.45 5.97
C ALA A 744 1.29 -6.61 5.57
N LYS A 745 1.55 -6.89 4.27
CA LYS A 745 2.91 -6.99 3.72
C LYS A 745 3.64 -5.63 3.77
N TYR A 746 2.94 -4.55 3.44
CA TYR A 746 3.47 -3.19 3.53
C TYR A 746 3.80 -2.80 4.98
N ALA A 747 2.92 -3.17 5.93
CA ALA A 747 3.12 -2.89 7.36
C ALA A 747 4.38 -3.56 7.95
N VAL A 748 4.83 -4.69 7.39
CA VAL A 748 6.03 -5.40 7.84
C VAL A 748 7.31 -5.01 7.05
N GLU A 749 7.21 -4.14 6.05
CA GLU A 749 8.28 -3.84 5.08
C GLU A 749 9.46 -3.00 5.64
N GLY A 750 9.55 -2.85 6.97
CA GLY A 750 10.64 -2.16 7.69
C GLY A 750 11.09 -2.82 9.00
N SER A 751 10.62 -4.03 9.32
CA SER A 751 11.01 -4.75 10.54
C SER A 751 12.47 -5.24 10.47
N HIS A 752 13.18 -5.34 11.60
CA HIS A 752 14.55 -5.92 11.62
C HIS A 752 14.60 -7.37 11.12
N SER A 753 13.50 -8.12 11.26
CA SER A 753 13.33 -9.49 10.74
C SER A 753 12.64 -9.52 9.37
N LYS A 754 12.88 -8.49 8.54
CA LYS A 754 12.16 -8.15 7.30
C LYS A 754 11.96 -9.34 6.38
N GLU A 755 13.01 -10.12 6.11
CA GLU A 755 12.95 -11.19 5.12
C GLU A 755 12.09 -12.36 5.59
N LYS A 756 12.26 -12.79 6.86
CA LYS A 756 11.55 -13.93 7.46
C LYS A 756 10.06 -13.62 7.72
N LEU A 757 9.72 -12.40 8.13
CA LEU A 757 8.33 -11.96 8.32
C LEU A 757 7.60 -11.78 6.98
N LEU A 758 8.27 -11.20 5.99
CA LEU A 758 7.72 -11.03 4.65
C LEU A 758 7.57 -12.39 3.95
N GLU A 759 8.46 -13.34 4.24
CA GLU A 759 8.36 -14.74 3.82
C GLU A 759 7.23 -15.48 4.55
N ALA A 760 7.02 -15.29 5.87
CA ALA A 760 5.89 -15.87 6.60
C ALA A 760 4.54 -15.31 6.12
N VAL A 761 4.44 -14.02 5.85
CA VAL A 761 3.24 -13.38 5.28
C VAL A 761 2.99 -13.82 3.85
N LYS A 762 4.04 -13.98 3.04
CA LYS A 762 3.94 -14.58 1.71
C LYS A 762 3.54 -16.05 1.79
N ASN A 763 4.10 -16.83 2.69
CA ASN A 763 3.83 -18.26 2.85
C ASN A 763 2.47 -18.53 3.47
N LEU A 764 1.95 -17.64 4.31
CA LEU A 764 0.58 -17.68 4.82
C LEU A 764 -0.42 -17.19 3.78
N GLY A 765 -0.07 -16.14 3.03
CA GLY A 765 -0.81 -15.73 1.84
C GLY A 765 -0.81 -16.84 0.78
N ASN A 766 0.28 -17.60 0.65
CA ASN A 766 0.39 -18.76 -0.20
C ASN A 766 -0.37 -19.94 0.39
N ALA A 767 -0.32 -20.22 1.69
CA ALA A 767 -1.11 -21.28 2.34
C ALA A 767 -2.62 -21.01 2.26
N LEU A 768 -3.06 -19.77 2.40
CA LEU A 768 -4.45 -19.35 2.17
C LEU A 768 -4.84 -19.40 0.67
N LYS A 769 -3.85 -19.34 -0.24
CA LYS A 769 -4.00 -19.55 -1.69
C LYS A 769 -3.86 -21.03 -2.12
N GLU A 770 -3.16 -21.87 -1.36
CA GLU A 770 -2.90 -23.30 -1.55
C GLU A 770 -4.03 -24.12 -0.92
N VAL A 771 -4.64 -23.66 0.18
CA VAL A 771 -5.98 -24.11 0.63
C VAL A 771 -7.04 -23.84 -0.46
N GLN A 772 -6.72 -23.03 -1.48
CA GLN A 772 -7.53 -22.81 -2.67
C GLN A 772 -6.99 -23.52 -3.95
N LYS A 773 -5.85 -24.24 -3.94
CA LYS A 773 -5.27 -24.98 -5.09
C LYS A 773 -4.42 -26.20 -4.62
N GLU A 774 -4.82 -27.43 -4.99
CA GLU A 774 -4.17 -28.71 -4.61
C GLU A 774 -2.99 -29.16 -5.50
N GLN A 775 -2.09 -30.05 -5.00
CA GLN A 775 -1.84 -31.39 -5.61
C GLN A 775 -1.08 -32.45 -4.74
N ASP A 776 -1.49 -33.73 -4.97
CA ASP A 776 -1.03 -35.13 -4.70
C ASP A 776 -0.49 -35.63 -3.33
N PHE A 777 -1.00 -36.78 -2.86
CA PHE A 777 -1.12 -37.20 -1.44
C PHE A 777 0.01 -38.08 -0.88
N ASN A 778 0.85 -38.72 -1.71
CA ASN A 778 1.92 -39.61 -1.23
C ASN A 778 3.26 -38.90 -0.99
N ASP A 779 3.62 -37.90 -1.80
CA ASP A 779 4.74 -37.00 -1.51
C ASP A 779 4.39 -36.00 -0.39
N LEU A 780 3.11 -35.59 -0.31
CA LEU A 780 2.58 -34.72 0.74
C LEU A 780 2.67 -35.33 2.15
N ARG A 781 2.74 -36.65 2.30
CA ARG A 781 2.84 -37.30 3.62
C ARG A 781 4.27 -37.25 4.20
N CYS A 782 5.29 -37.27 3.32
CA CYS A 782 6.69 -36.99 3.66
C CYS A 782 6.91 -35.49 3.89
N ASP A 783 6.30 -34.65 3.04
CA ASP A 783 6.34 -33.20 3.18
C ASP A 783 5.53 -32.70 4.38
N LEU A 784 4.46 -33.36 4.83
CA LEU A 784 3.70 -32.99 6.04
C LEU A 784 4.50 -33.21 7.33
N LYS A 785 5.45 -34.16 7.34
CA LYS A 785 6.45 -34.27 8.41
C LYS A 785 7.46 -33.11 8.34
N ALA A 786 7.79 -32.63 7.14
CA ALA A 786 8.63 -31.45 6.93
C ALA A 786 7.88 -30.12 7.21
N TYR A 787 6.57 -30.01 6.93
CA TYR A 787 5.71 -28.84 7.19
C TYR A 787 5.32 -28.70 8.66
N ARG A 788 5.17 -29.83 9.35
CA ARG A 788 5.15 -29.87 10.81
C ARG A 788 6.49 -29.39 11.38
N ASN A 789 7.63 -29.86 10.85
CA ASN A 789 8.94 -29.30 11.15
C ASN A 789 9.06 -27.81 10.74
N TYR A 790 8.38 -27.30 9.71
CA TYR A 790 8.35 -25.87 9.35
C TYR A 790 7.41 -25.05 10.23
N CYS A 791 6.34 -25.61 10.78
CA CYS A 791 5.54 -24.95 11.82
C CYS A 791 6.26 -24.97 13.16
N GLU A 792 6.97 -26.07 13.44
CA GLU A 792 7.85 -26.25 14.60
C GLU A 792 9.14 -25.43 14.45
N ARG A 793 9.57 -25.07 13.23
CA ARG A 793 10.77 -24.25 12.94
C ARG A 793 10.48 -22.82 12.54
N ALA A 794 9.28 -22.52 12.05
CA ALA A 794 8.65 -21.21 12.24
C ALA A 794 8.44 -20.99 13.74
N ALA A 795 8.15 -22.04 14.52
CA ALA A 795 8.23 -22.08 15.98
C ALA A 795 9.64 -22.40 16.56
N GLU A 796 10.73 -22.25 15.78
CA GLU A 796 12.13 -22.06 16.26
C GLU A 796 12.78 -20.80 15.63
N ILE A 797 12.12 -20.11 14.71
CA ILE A 797 12.58 -18.85 14.05
C ILE A 797 11.72 -17.69 14.51
N LEU A 798 10.47 -17.97 14.89
CA LEU A 798 9.80 -17.16 15.85
C LEU A 798 10.46 -17.33 17.22
N ASP A 799 11.59 -18.01 17.50
CA ASP A 799 12.16 -18.08 18.88
C ASP A 799 12.59 -16.67 19.37
N GLU A 800 12.69 -15.71 18.44
CA GLU A 800 12.83 -14.26 18.71
C GLU A 800 11.50 -13.47 18.63
N VAL A 801 10.36 -14.12 18.36
CA VAL A 801 8.97 -13.61 18.32
C VAL A 801 7.94 -14.60 18.97
N GLU A 802 8.37 -15.61 19.73
CA GLU A 802 7.61 -16.86 20.00
C GLU A 802 6.79 -16.80 21.27
N GLY A 803 6.88 -15.69 22.00
CA GLY A 803 5.99 -15.46 23.13
C GLY A 803 4.56 -15.06 22.74
N LYS A 804 4.28 -14.67 21.48
CA LYS A 804 3.11 -13.79 21.20
C LYS A 804 1.95 -14.31 20.35
N ALA A 805 2.02 -15.42 19.58
CA ALA A 805 0.89 -15.82 18.70
C ALA A 805 0.61 -17.32 18.42
N PRO A 806 0.70 -18.24 19.39
CA PRO A 806 0.28 -19.66 19.21
C PRO A 806 -1.19 -19.80 18.76
N ARG A 807 -2.01 -18.80 19.05
CA ARG A 807 -3.45 -18.78 18.78
C ARG A 807 -3.81 -18.50 17.33
N THR A 808 -2.93 -17.88 16.55
CA THR A 808 -3.16 -17.65 15.11
C THR A 808 -3.20 -18.95 14.31
N ALA A 809 -2.31 -19.91 14.63
CA ALA A 809 -2.31 -21.24 14.01
C ALA A 809 -3.54 -22.07 14.43
N GLN A 810 -3.97 -21.95 15.69
CA GLN A 810 -5.18 -22.60 16.20
C GLN A 810 -6.45 -22.03 15.53
N LEU A 811 -6.51 -20.71 15.31
CA LEU A 811 -7.62 -20.04 14.64
C LEU A 811 -7.81 -20.57 13.20
N VAL A 812 -6.73 -20.74 12.43
CA VAL A 812 -6.80 -21.30 11.06
C VAL A 812 -7.32 -22.74 11.08
N ARG A 813 -6.88 -23.56 12.04
CA ARG A 813 -7.36 -24.95 12.19
C ARG A 813 -8.86 -25.02 12.49
N MET A 814 -9.40 -24.08 13.28
CA MET A 814 -10.84 -24.00 13.59
C MET A 814 -11.68 -23.49 12.41
N GLY A 815 -11.11 -22.66 11.52
CA GLY A 815 -11.81 -22.14 10.35
C GLY A 815 -11.99 -23.15 9.19
N LEU A 816 -11.12 -24.16 9.08
CA LEU A 816 -11.11 -25.10 7.95
C LEU A 816 -12.38 -25.98 7.86
N PRO A 817 -12.89 -26.61 8.95
CA PRO A 817 -14.12 -27.39 8.90
C PRO A 817 -15.37 -26.59 8.47
N ILE A 818 -15.41 -25.30 8.83
CA ILE A 818 -16.50 -24.38 8.47
C ILE A 818 -16.57 -24.15 6.96
N ILE A 819 -15.41 -24.11 6.29
CA ILE A 819 -15.28 -23.95 4.84
C ILE A 819 -15.71 -25.24 4.12
N ASP A 820 -15.32 -26.40 4.65
CA ASP A 820 -15.67 -27.72 4.10
C ASP A 820 -17.18 -28.02 4.14
N GLU A 821 -17.84 -27.77 5.28
CA GLU A 821 -19.31 -27.92 5.39
C GLU A 821 -20.07 -27.07 4.38
N ARG A 822 -19.57 -25.87 4.13
CA ARG A 822 -20.19 -24.91 3.20
C ARG A 822 -20.19 -25.43 1.76
N ILE A 823 -19.09 -26.03 1.33
CA ILE A 823 -18.95 -26.57 -0.03
C ILE A 823 -19.83 -27.81 -0.21
N LYS A 824 -19.92 -28.67 0.81
CA LYS A 824 -20.85 -29.81 0.83
C LYS A 824 -22.31 -29.35 0.63
N GLY A 825 -22.72 -28.27 1.28
CA GLY A 825 -24.06 -27.70 1.11
C GLY A 825 -24.35 -27.20 -0.32
N MET A 826 -23.36 -26.61 -0.99
CA MET A 826 -23.52 -26.12 -2.38
C MET A 826 -23.65 -27.26 -3.39
N LEU A 827 -22.87 -28.34 -3.25
CA LEU A 827 -22.94 -29.51 -4.13
C LEU A 827 -24.29 -30.23 -4.01
N ALA A 828 -24.82 -30.39 -2.79
CA ALA A 828 -26.15 -30.94 -2.57
C ALA A 828 -27.25 -30.09 -3.24
N GLY A 829 -27.09 -28.76 -3.22
CA GLY A 829 -28.01 -27.84 -3.92
C GLY A 829 -28.05 -28.05 -5.44
N ILE A 830 -26.90 -28.32 -6.07
CA ILE A 830 -26.81 -28.61 -7.52
C ILE A 830 -27.51 -29.92 -7.86
N GLU A 831 -27.31 -30.97 -7.07
CA GLU A 831 -27.97 -32.26 -7.28
C GLU A 831 -29.50 -32.13 -7.28
N ILE A 832 -30.05 -31.39 -6.31
CA ILE A 832 -31.50 -31.14 -6.23
C ILE A 832 -32.00 -30.39 -7.47
N LYS A 833 -31.29 -29.34 -7.90
CA LYS A 833 -31.70 -28.49 -9.03
C LYS A 833 -31.63 -29.21 -10.37
N THR A 834 -30.57 -29.97 -10.61
CA THR A 834 -30.43 -30.76 -11.85
C THR A 834 -31.52 -31.84 -11.95
N LYS A 835 -31.91 -32.46 -10.83
CA LYS A 835 -33.06 -33.38 -10.76
C LYS A 835 -34.38 -32.71 -11.14
N THR A 836 -34.64 -31.53 -10.60
CA THR A 836 -35.85 -30.76 -10.92
C THR A 836 -35.88 -30.38 -12.40
N LEU A 837 -34.73 -29.98 -12.97
CA LEU A 837 -34.62 -29.59 -14.38
C LEU A 837 -34.94 -30.77 -15.31
N CYS A 838 -34.42 -31.97 -15.01
CA CYS A 838 -34.76 -33.20 -15.74
C CYS A 838 -36.26 -33.51 -15.70
N GLY A 839 -36.94 -33.21 -14.59
CA GLY A 839 -38.39 -33.34 -14.48
C GLY A 839 -39.15 -32.37 -15.40
N GLN A 840 -38.71 -31.11 -15.48
CA GLN A 840 -39.35 -30.07 -16.29
C GLN A 840 -39.17 -30.27 -17.80
N THR A 841 -38.06 -30.85 -18.24
CA THR A 841 -37.81 -31.12 -19.67
C THR A 841 -38.47 -32.41 -20.17
N LYS A 842 -39.05 -33.22 -19.27
CA LYS A 842 -39.68 -34.50 -19.61
C LYS A 842 -40.90 -34.30 -20.52
N GLY A 843 -40.93 -34.98 -21.66
CA GLY A 843 -41.98 -34.83 -22.69
C GLY A 843 -41.75 -33.65 -23.65
N THR A 844 -40.59 -33.00 -23.60
CA THR A 844 -40.17 -31.97 -24.55
C THR A 844 -39.02 -32.46 -25.44
N GLN A 845 -38.71 -31.73 -26.51
CA GLN A 845 -37.52 -32.00 -27.33
C GLN A 845 -36.19 -31.80 -26.56
N LEU A 846 -36.23 -31.20 -25.36
CA LEU A 846 -35.05 -30.92 -24.51
C LEU A 846 -34.75 -32.03 -23.48
N ILE A 847 -35.54 -33.11 -23.44
CA ILE A 847 -35.42 -34.18 -22.43
C ILE A 847 -34.01 -34.78 -22.36
N LYS A 848 -33.34 -34.97 -23.51
CA LYS A 848 -31.98 -35.52 -23.58
C LYS A 848 -30.96 -34.68 -22.80
N PHE A 849 -31.07 -33.35 -22.87
CA PHE A 849 -30.21 -32.44 -22.11
C PHE A 849 -30.53 -32.47 -20.62
N GLY A 850 -31.81 -32.57 -20.24
CA GLY A 850 -32.22 -32.68 -18.85
C GLY A 850 -31.72 -33.97 -18.18
N GLU A 851 -31.79 -35.10 -18.87
CA GLU A 851 -31.27 -36.40 -18.39
C GLU A 851 -29.75 -36.39 -18.26
N GLU A 852 -29.04 -35.78 -19.22
CA GLU A 852 -27.58 -35.65 -19.20
C GLU A 852 -27.08 -34.75 -18.06
N ILE A 853 -27.69 -33.57 -17.87
CA ILE A 853 -27.36 -32.63 -16.79
C ILE A 853 -27.64 -33.26 -15.41
N TYR A 854 -28.73 -34.02 -15.28
CA TYR A 854 -29.02 -34.75 -14.04
C TYR A 854 -28.02 -35.89 -13.79
N GLY A 855 -27.63 -36.62 -14.83
CA GLY A 855 -26.57 -37.64 -14.73
C GLY A 855 -25.23 -37.05 -14.29
N GLN A 856 -24.88 -35.86 -14.76
CA GLN A 856 -23.69 -35.12 -14.33
C GLN A 856 -23.84 -34.60 -12.88
N GLY A 857 -25.02 -34.08 -12.51
CA GLY A 857 -25.31 -33.55 -11.16
C GLY A 857 -25.29 -34.60 -10.05
N LYS A 858 -25.83 -35.78 -10.33
CA LYS A 858 -25.86 -36.92 -9.39
C LYS A 858 -24.48 -37.54 -9.15
N ASN A 859 -23.57 -37.40 -10.12
CA ASN A 859 -22.23 -38.00 -10.08
C ASN A 859 -21.13 -36.96 -9.80
N LEU A 860 -21.47 -35.79 -9.24
CA LEU A 860 -20.47 -34.82 -8.80
C LEU A 860 -19.66 -35.43 -7.64
N PRO A 861 -18.32 -35.55 -7.78
CA PRO A 861 -17.48 -36.11 -6.73
C PRO A 861 -17.51 -35.24 -5.47
N ARG A 862 -17.29 -35.85 -4.30
CA ARG A 862 -17.05 -35.12 -3.06
C ARG A 862 -15.72 -34.36 -3.16
N ILE A 863 -15.53 -33.36 -2.29
CA ILE A 863 -14.38 -32.43 -2.26
C ILE A 863 -13.01 -33.12 -2.27
N GLY A 864 -12.89 -34.37 -1.82
CA GLY A 864 -11.61 -35.10 -1.80
C GLY A 864 -10.99 -35.45 -3.17
N ASP A 865 -11.56 -34.96 -4.28
CA ASP A 865 -11.01 -35.09 -5.64
C ASP A 865 -11.44 -33.88 -6.52
N PRO A 866 -10.84 -32.69 -6.33
CA PRO A 866 -11.27 -31.46 -6.99
C PRO A 866 -10.83 -31.36 -8.44
N ILE A 867 -9.82 -32.12 -8.90
CA ILE A 867 -9.50 -32.24 -10.32
C ILE A 867 -10.67 -32.91 -11.04
N LYS A 868 -11.17 -34.02 -10.49
CA LYS A 868 -12.35 -34.70 -11.03
C LYS A 868 -13.60 -33.84 -10.90
N LEU A 869 -13.73 -33.06 -9.82
CA LEU A 869 -14.83 -32.11 -9.66
C LEU A 869 -14.79 -31.00 -10.71
N ASP A 870 -13.63 -30.43 -11.01
CA ASP A 870 -13.46 -29.38 -12.02
C ASP A 870 -13.79 -29.89 -13.42
N ILE A 871 -13.29 -31.08 -13.77
CA ILE A 871 -13.63 -31.75 -15.03
C ILE A 871 -15.15 -31.91 -15.14
N LYS A 872 -15.80 -32.44 -14.10
CA LYS A 872 -17.26 -32.67 -14.08
C LYS A 872 -18.07 -31.37 -14.12
N ILE A 873 -17.58 -30.30 -13.49
CA ILE A 873 -18.20 -28.97 -13.53
C ILE A 873 -18.07 -28.34 -14.92
N ASN A 874 -16.93 -28.49 -15.59
CA ASN A 874 -16.74 -27.99 -16.96
C ASN A 874 -17.53 -28.80 -18.00
N GLU A 875 -17.69 -30.11 -17.80
CA GLU A 875 -18.62 -30.98 -18.55
C GLU A 875 -20.06 -30.47 -18.39
N MET A 876 -20.49 -30.24 -17.14
CA MET A 876 -21.84 -29.74 -16.86
C MET A 876 -22.08 -28.36 -17.45
N ARG A 877 -21.09 -27.46 -17.41
CA ARG A 877 -21.15 -26.17 -18.09
C ARG A 877 -21.37 -26.35 -19.59
N ASN A 878 -20.65 -27.25 -20.26
CA ASN A 878 -20.83 -27.49 -21.70
C ASN A 878 -22.26 -27.90 -22.03
N THR A 879 -22.80 -28.85 -21.28
CA THR A 879 -24.17 -29.34 -21.50
C THR A 879 -25.20 -28.24 -21.19
N LEU A 880 -24.97 -27.41 -20.17
CA LEU A 880 -25.82 -26.24 -19.88
C LEU A 880 -25.76 -25.17 -20.97
N SER A 881 -24.58 -24.90 -21.55
CA SER A 881 -24.43 -23.95 -22.66
C SER A 881 -25.18 -24.43 -23.91
N MET A 882 -25.14 -25.74 -24.20
CA MET A 882 -25.90 -26.34 -25.30
C MET A 882 -27.41 -26.26 -25.07
N LEU A 883 -27.87 -26.52 -23.84
CA LEU A 883 -29.28 -26.37 -23.47
C LEU A 883 -29.74 -24.91 -23.64
N CYS A 884 -28.93 -23.95 -23.18
CA CYS A 884 -29.21 -22.53 -23.35
C CYS A 884 -29.37 -22.19 -24.84
N GLY A 885 -28.45 -22.61 -25.72
CA GLY A 885 -28.56 -22.36 -27.16
C GLY A 885 -29.81 -22.93 -27.87
N ARG A 886 -30.65 -23.72 -27.19
CA ARG A 886 -31.93 -24.24 -27.69
C ARG A 886 -33.16 -23.52 -27.11
N LEU A 887 -32.96 -22.63 -26.14
CA LEU A 887 -33.98 -21.75 -25.57
C LEU A 887 -34.01 -20.42 -26.36
N ILE A 888 -35.11 -19.68 -26.33
CA ILE A 888 -35.29 -18.43 -27.08
C ILE A 888 -34.23 -17.41 -26.63
N GLU A 889 -33.49 -16.82 -27.57
CA GLU A 889 -32.27 -16.02 -27.32
C GLU A 889 -32.47 -14.82 -26.38
N GLU A 890 -33.63 -14.16 -26.38
CA GLU A 890 -33.87 -12.96 -25.56
C GLU A 890 -33.90 -13.24 -24.04
N ASP A 891 -34.16 -14.48 -23.61
CA ASP A 891 -34.38 -14.82 -22.21
C ASP A 891 -33.17 -15.44 -21.49
N ILE A 892 -32.01 -15.65 -22.12
CA ILE A 892 -30.90 -16.46 -21.53
C ILE A 892 -29.48 -15.86 -21.67
N ILE A 893 -29.36 -14.60 -22.11
CA ILE A 893 -28.08 -13.92 -22.36
C ILE A 893 -27.20 -13.85 -21.10
N GLU A 894 -27.80 -13.67 -19.93
CA GLU A 894 -27.09 -13.55 -18.67
C GLU A 894 -26.48 -14.89 -18.21
N GLU A 895 -27.19 -16.01 -18.40
CA GLU A 895 -26.70 -17.35 -18.08
C GLU A 895 -25.53 -17.75 -18.98
N LEU A 896 -25.58 -17.43 -20.28
CA LEU A 896 -24.47 -17.67 -21.20
C LEU A 896 -23.22 -16.84 -20.84
N LYS A 897 -23.39 -15.59 -20.38
CA LYS A 897 -22.28 -14.78 -19.86
C LYS A 897 -21.67 -15.41 -18.60
N ILE A 898 -22.48 -15.94 -17.69
CA ILE A 898 -21.98 -16.62 -16.48
C ILE A 898 -21.25 -17.93 -16.86
N LEU A 899 -21.83 -18.75 -17.73
CA LEU A 899 -21.22 -20.02 -18.18
C LEU A 899 -19.88 -19.82 -18.90
N ASN A 900 -19.73 -18.75 -19.69
CA ASN A 900 -18.47 -18.44 -20.38
C ASN A 900 -17.35 -18.03 -19.39
N LYS A 901 -17.70 -17.34 -18.31
CA LYS A 901 -16.74 -16.95 -17.26
C LYS A 901 -16.21 -18.14 -16.44
N ILE A 902 -16.86 -19.32 -16.49
CA ILE A 902 -16.44 -20.51 -15.74
C ILE A 902 -15.09 -21.06 -16.24
N ASN A 903 -14.77 -20.89 -17.53
CA ASN A 903 -13.48 -21.32 -18.09
C ASN A 903 -12.30 -20.51 -17.55
N ASP A 904 -12.51 -19.21 -17.34
CA ASP A 904 -11.48 -18.28 -16.87
C ASP A 904 -11.43 -18.20 -15.33
N GLU A 905 -12.42 -18.78 -14.65
CA GLU A 905 -12.48 -18.86 -13.20
C GLU A 905 -11.50 -19.92 -12.69
N GLN A 906 -10.57 -19.56 -11.83
CA GLN A 906 -9.50 -20.46 -11.36
C GLN A 906 -9.90 -21.27 -10.12
N TYR A 907 -11.03 -20.96 -9.50
CA TYR A 907 -11.44 -21.53 -8.21
C TYR A 907 -12.69 -22.41 -8.34
N ILE A 908 -12.56 -23.70 -8.05
CA ILE A 908 -13.64 -24.70 -8.18
C ILE A 908 -14.89 -24.34 -7.38
N VAL A 909 -14.75 -23.75 -6.19
CA VAL A 909 -15.89 -23.33 -5.34
C VAL A 909 -16.73 -22.25 -6.02
N ASN A 910 -16.09 -21.32 -6.73
CA ASN A 910 -16.79 -20.28 -7.48
C ASN A 910 -17.42 -20.85 -8.75
N LYS A 911 -16.75 -21.79 -9.42
CA LYS A 911 -17.35 -22.50 -10.56
C LYS A 911 -18.62 -23.26 -10.15
N VAL A 912 -18.56 -23.96 -9.01
CA VAL A 912 -19.71 -24.67 -8.41
C VAL A 912 -20.85 -23.69 -8.10
N GLU A 913 -20.55 -22.53 -7.52
CA GLU A 913 -21.55 -21.49 -7.25
C GLU A 913 -22.16 -20.88 -8.52
N MET A 914 -21.35 -20.61 -9.54
CA MET A 914 -21.78 -20.10 -10.83
C MET A 914 -22.71 -21.09 -11.53
N ILE A 915 -22.36 -22.39 -11.55
CA ILE A 915 -23.25 -23.47 -12.05
C ILE A 915 -24.56 -23.52 -11.26
N ASN A 916 -24.48 -23.45 -9.93
CA ASN A 916 -25.65 -23.49 -9.07
C ASN A 916 -26.60 -22.30 -9.30
N SER A 917 -26.04 -21.12 -9.61
CA SER A 917 -26.79 -19.91 -9.99
C SER A 917 -27.42 -20.05 -11.36
N VAL A 918 -26.68 -20.52 -12.36
CA VAL A 918 -27.20 -20.72 -13.72
C VAL A 918 -28.34 -21.74 -13.73
N LEU A 919 -28.18 -22.87 -13.02
CA LEU A 919 -29.24 -23.86 -12.87
C LEU A 919 -30.51 -23.28 -12.24
N GLN A 920 -30.36 -22.44 -11.22
CA GLN A 920 -31.49 -21.76 -10.58
C GLN A 920 -32.27 -20.91 -11.58
N ASN A 921 -31.57 -20.15 -12.42
CA ASN A 921 -32.23 -19.27 -13.38
C ASN A 921 -32.88 -20.05 -14.52
N ILE A 922 -32.23 -21.12 -15.01
CA ILE A 922 -32.79 -21.97 -16.07
C ILE A 922 -34.08 -22.66 -15.58
N LEU A 923 -34.12 -23.13 -14.33
CA LEU A 923 -35.32 -23.73 -13.74
C LEU A 923 -36.55 -22.80 -13.72
N ILE A 924 -36.33 -21.49 -13.63
CA ILE A 924 -37.39 -20.48 -13.66
C ILE A 924 -37.92 -20.28 -15.09
N LYS A 925 -37.02 -20.39 -16.09
CA LYS A 925 -37.28 -20.09 -17.51
C LYS A 925 -37.86 -21.30 -18.26
N VAL A 926 -37.49 -22.51 -17.87
CA VAL A 926 -38.04 -23.77 -18.42
C VAL A 926 -39.35 -24.12 -17.68
N LYS A 927 -40.42 -23.36 -17.94
CA LYS A 927 -41.78 -23.77 -17.50
C LYS A 927 -42.39 -24.78 -18.48
N PRO A 928 -43.24 -25.72 -18.02
CA PRO A 928 -43.92 -26.67 -18.90
C PRO A 928 -44.92 -25.92 -19.78
N LYS A 929 -44.54 -25.58 -21.02
CA LYS A 929 -45.52 -25.21 -22.04
C LYS A 929 -46.32 -26.48 -22.37
N THR A 930 -47.63 -26.34 -22.21
CA THR A 930 -48.71 -27.30 -22.51
C THR A 930 -48.36 -28.30 -23.61
N ARG A 931 -48.59 -29.59 -23.29
CA ARG A 931 -48.60 -30.73 -24.23
C ARG A 931 -49.27 -30.29 -25.54
N LEU A 932 -48.53 -30.43 -26.66
CA LEU A 932 -49.10 -30.43 -28.01
C LEU A 932 -50.10 -31.57 -28.16
#